data_AF-A0A4S4L7Q3-F1
#
_entry.id   AF-A0A4S4L7Q3-F1
#
_cell.length_a   1.000
_cell.length_b   1.000
_cell.length_c   1.000
_cell.angle_alpha   90.00
_cell.angle_beta   90.00
_cell.angle_gamma   90.00
#
_symmetry.space_group_name_H-M   'P 1'
#
loop_
_entity.id
_entity.type
_entity.pdbx_description
1 polymer ?
#
loop_
_entity_poly.entity_id
_entity_poly.type
_entity_poly.pdbx_seq_one_letter_code
_entity_poly.pdbx_strand_id
1 'polypeptide(L)'
;MSVSEPAASFSSRAARELGDLLASIDISANWPAVETNAQSLANGLRARGGPVDEHTVVGKTLLPQTLTSLLNAALEGSRVPDDARATAIFELLRVGANLCMDHNDNRGHLLDAGFPQLVVSLLEGYAETIPEIPSQQPFPLSIIHLKIVKTAIGALLNLSLGYEPVQTRLISLEVPVTLLRLSISIYPPGSWLSVIETDSDPIDTDCWLARKGISDWSWRAIANLKDNQMQQSLFGPESLPSLVVPLKAFAPPFSNPTNSLYTDVNTRNSLLSTDVEVLEEVSELIESLTMDVEDARQALARGMAYSEQPPCLALLLDFVEFAEYVPCWQDASVPPADVTRWKHAVDLCKTAVIKAIVEVTGEEDNLNVLWDSAMPENGFVSRMIKWLRDAHDAAPTGVRDDLVISPSADMKVKHGVIGLLKHLAQSPSSRPILGKAHVLEALRTSQVFNDKADLAEVVQMSAVNLSKHMCTHNVANSIICVLKVDDNQSSTSCLSQILALSRRTDSVPVKSEGARVLVNVVKSLCSSIGDLRESRRQLAIDVVTSLDSANILAQLLQRSKKHVILLNEAIVAMLLLTHQPKGAVFVLDAVVTEHPKEINPPSRKNSLDISTPAPDTNPTSPEEGPSTPLDMLALILKNVEGKFPAEVRANLCALLGVLGQDSLKTESGGREGEVERVRMVTRQALESAQSNPESLVLNYNALAEALRTIDARSDVVITILQDSAGGKFNSKLDWRAAARMSKLHREIQVLLLLGRTTSLYTHSKILVAALNGPVMGIASAFLGHFDFIYCMPNAWLSVPFAFLGTEFVTQKDLIVVLKVHTGLIAEAGSSIPETSKRIRSQIFPEQSCDSFHVSVRKHLQDQLEGLDSAALLKIKELIQFGINEKNSKDGTNLRESYAQAGQFSTGVPARRFSQIAKKEIKHKL
;
A
#
# COMPACT_ATOMS: atom_id res chain seq x y z
N MET A 1 -88.19 -17.80 -2.15
CA MET A 1 -87.14 -18.55 -2.86
C MET A 1 -85.92 -18.60 -1.94
N SER A 2 -85.68 -19.74 -1.31
CA SER A 2 -84.46 -19.96 -0.52
C SER A 2 -83.27 -20.01 -1.47
N VAL A 3 -82.41 -19.02 -1.39
CA VAL A 3 -81.09 -19.09 -2.04
C VAL A 3 -80.30 -20.12 -1.24
N SER A 4 -80.09 -21.29 -1.82
CA SER A 4 -79.20 -22.31 -1.30
C SER A 4 -77.79 -21.71 -1.16
N GLU A 5 -77.20 -21.79 0.03
CA GLU A 5 -75.76 -21.56 0.21
C GLU A 5 -74.99 -22.41 -0.81
N PRO A 6 -74.04 -21.84 -1.56
CA PRO A 6 -73.18 -22.65 -2.41
C PRO A 6 -72.41 -23.63 -1.53
N ALA A 7 -72.46 -24.92 -1.86
CA ALA A 7 -71.74 -25.96 -1.13
C ALA A 7 -70.26 -25.55 -1.00
N ALA A 8 -69.75 -25.56 0.24
CA ALA A 8 -68.37 -25.18 0.53
C ALA A 8 -67.40 -25.99 -0.36
N SER A 9 -66.47 -25.28 -1.00
CA SER A 9 -65.48 -25.92 -1.85
C SER A 9 -64.65 -26.94 -1.07
N PHE A 10 -64.06 -27.90 -1.79
CA PHE A 10 -63.20 -28.91 -1.17
C PHE A 10 -62.04 -28.26 -0.39
N SER A 11 -61.42 -27.21 -0.93
CA SER A 11 -60.36 -26.45 -0.28
C SER A 11 -60.86 -25.73 0.99
N SER A 12 -62.08 -25.18 0.98
CA SER A 12 -62.68 -24.56 2.17
C SER A 12 -62.93 -25.56 3.30
N ARG A 13 -63.31 -26.80 2.97
CA ARG A 13 -63.48 -27.89 3.95
C ARG A 13 -62.14 -28.30 4.56
N ALA A 14 -61.13 -28.54 3.73
CA ALA A 14 -59.78 -28.89 4.21
C ALA A 14 -59.17 -27.78 5.09
N ALA A 15 -59.37 -26.51 4.73
CA ALA A 15 -58.91 -25.37 5.54
C ALA A 15 -59.61 -25.32 6.92
N ARG A 16 -60.91 -25.62 6.97
CA ARG A 16 -61.66 -25.70 8.24
C ARG A 16 -61.18 -26.88 9.09
N GLU A 17 -61.00 -28.04 8.49
CA GLU A 17 -60.53 -29.26 9.17
C GLU A 17 -59.12 -29.07 9.76
N LEU A 18 -58.23 -28.31 9.11
CA LEU A 18 -56.95 -27.90 9.70
C LEU A 18 -57.13 -27.00 10.94
N GLY A 19 -58.13 -26.12 10.95
CA GLY A 19 -58.48 -25.31 12.12
C GLY A 19 -58.97 -26.16 13.30
N ASP A 20 -59.82 -27.15 13.03
CA ASP A 20 -60.32 -28.09 14.04
C ASP A 20 -59.19 -28.97 14.60
N LEU A 21 -58.23 -29.37 13.76
CA LEU A 21 -57.04 -30.12 14.17
C LEU A 21 -56.11 -29.26 15.03
N LEU A 22 -55.90 -27.99 14.69
CA LEU A 22 -55.13 -27.06 15.53
C LEU A 22 -55.73 -26.94 16.93
N ALA A 23 -57.06 -26.80 17.04
CA ALA A 23 -57.75 -26.69 18.32
C ALA A 23 -57.62 -27.96 19.21
N SER A 24 -57.27 -29.10 18.61
CA SER A 24 -57.14 -30.39 19.32
C SER A 24 -55.70 -30.94 19.32
N ILE A 25 -54.71 -30.17 18.85
CA ILE A 25 -53.34 -30.67 18.64
C ILE A 25 -52.64 -31.01 19.96
N ASP A 26 -52.84 -30.19 21.00
CA ASP A 26 -52.25 -30.38 22.34
C ASP A 26 -52.78 -31.64 23.06
N ILE A 27 -53.89 -32.21 22.58
CA ILE A 27 -54.58 -33.35 23.20
C ILE A 27 -54.37 -34.62 22.38
N SER A 28 -54.48 -34.53 21.06
CA SER A 28 -54.50 -35.69 20.16
C SER A 28 -53.20 -35.93 19.41
N ALA A 29 -52.36 -34.90 19.24
CA ALA A 29 -51.14 -34.92 18.43
C ALA A 29 -51.32 -35.62 17.07
N ASN A 30 -52.48 -35.46 16.42
CA ASN A 30 -52.86 -36.21 15.22
C ASN A 30 -52.21 -35.63 13.94
N TRP A 31 -50.89 -35.67 13.88
CA TRP A 31 -50.09 -35.21 12.75
C TRP A 31 -50.40 -35.91 11.41
N PRO A 32 -50.73 -37.22 11.35
CA PRO A 32 -51.15 -37.84 10.09
C PRO A 32 -52.42 -37.22 9.48
N ALA A 33 -53.36 -36.76 10.32
CA ALA A 33 -54.54 -36.05 9.85
C ALA A 33 -54.19 -34.64 9.36
N VAL A 34 -53.25 -33.95 10.03
CA VAL A 34 -52.73 -32.65 9.57
C VAL A 34 -52.07 -32.80 8.20
N GLU A 35 -51.22 -33.81 8.03
CA GLU A 35 -50.57 -34.15 6.76
C GLU A 35 -51.58 -34.35 5.64
N THR A 36 -52.56 -35.24 5.83
CA THR A 36 -53.55 -35.59 4.79
C THR A 36 -54.37 -34.38 4.36
N ASN A 37 -54.77 -33.54 5.31
CA ASN A 37 -55.57 -32.34 5.04
C ASN A 37 -54.73 -31.22 4.40
N ALA A 38 -53.51 -31.00 4.88
CA ALA A 38 -52.58 -30.03 4.31
C ALA A 38 -52.21 -30.42 2.87
N GLN A 39 -51.94 -31.70 2.61
CA GLN A 39 -51.65 -32.20 1.26
C GLN A 39 -52.83 -31.98 0.31
N SER A 40 -54.04 -32.32 0.76
CA SER A 40 -55.27 -32.13 0.00
C SER A 40 -55.49 -30.66 -0.37
N LEU A 41 -55.28 -29.76 0.60
CA LEU A 41 -55.39 -28.33 0.39
C LEU A 41 -54.29 -27.77 -0.52
N ALA A 42 -53.03 -28.17 -0.30
CA ALA A 42 -51.90 -27.76 -1.12
C ALA A 42 -52.08 -28.15 -2.59
N ASN A 43 -52.59 -29.37 -2.84
CA ASN A 43 -52.92 -29.83 -4.19
C ASN A 43 -54.06 -29.01 -4.80
N GLY A 44 -55.09 -28.69 -4.03
CA GLY A 44 -56.21 -27.85 -4.46
C GLY A 44 -55.83 -26.41 -4.81
N LEU A 45 -54.78 -25.89 -4.17
CA LEU A 45 -54.26 -24.53 -4.42
C LEU A 45 -53.14 -24.48 -5.48
N ARG A 46 -52.77 -25.60 -6.10
CA ARG A 46 -51.61 -25.66 -7.02
C ARG A 46 -51.75 -24.80 -8.28
N ALA A 47 -52.98 -24.53 -8.72
CA ALA A 47 -53.26 -23.79 -9.94
C ALA A 47 -54.31 -22.69 -9.71
N ARG A 48 -54.17 -21.57 -10.41
CA ARG A 48 -55.17 -20.50 -10.48
C ARG A 48 -56.00 -20.58 -11.77
N GLY A 49 -57.14 -19.89 -11.79
CA GLY A 49 -58.01 -19.80 -12.97
C GLY A 49 -59.09 -20.88 -13.06
N GLY A 50 -59.38 -21.57 -11.96
CA GLY A 50 -60.56 -22.45 -11.84
C GLY A 50 -61.88 -21.65 -11.79
N PRO A 51 -63.04 -22.33 -11.87
CA PRO A 51 -64.35 -21.69 -11.82
C PRO A 51 -64.66 -21.01 -10.47
N VAL A 52 -63.91 -21.34 -9.42
CA VAL A 52 -63.98 -20.73 -8.09
C VAL A 52 -62.60 -20.16 -7.77
N ASP A 53 -62.56 -18.91 -7.29
CA ASP A 53 -61.32 -18.31 -6.77
C ASP A 53 -61.03 -18.82 -5.35
N GLU A 54 -60.57 -20.06 -5.29
CA GLU A 54 -60.25 -20.74 -4.03
C GLU A 54 -59.23 -19.96 -3.20
N HIS A 55 -58.29 -19.26 -3.84
CA HIS A 55 -57.22 -18.54 -3.14
C HIS A 55 -57.77 -17.36 -2.33
N THR A 56 -58.66 -16.55 -2.94
CA THR A 56 -59.32 -15.45 -2.24
C THR A 56 -60.26 -15.96 -1.15
N VAL A 57 -61.00 -17.04 -1.41
CA VAL A 57 -61.97 -17.61 -0.46
C VAL A 57 -61.26 -18.12 0.79
N VAL A 58 -60.27 -19.00 0.65
CA VAL A 58 -59.59 -19.57 1.82
C VAL A 58 -58.61 -18.60 2.46
N GLY A 59 -58.00 -17.69 1.70
CA GLY A 59 -57.05 -16.70 2.21
C GLY A 59 -57.67 -15.61 3.09
N LYS A 60 -58.98 -15.37 2.97
CA LYS A 60 -59.75 -14.47 3.86
C LYS A 60 -60.24 -15.13 5.15
N THR A 61 -60.01 -16.43 5.31
CA THR A 61 -60.34 -17.16 6.55
C THR A 61 -59.20 -17.06 7.57
N LEU A 62 -59.32 -17.77 8.70
CA LEU A 62 -58.23 -17.92 9.68
C LEU A 62 -57.09 -18.83 9.20
N LEU A 63 -57.16 -19.35 7.97
CA LEU A 63 -56.15 -20.26 7.42
C LEU A 63 -54.71 -19.73 7.55
N PRO A 64 -54.38 -18.46 7.24
CA PRO A 64 -53.02 -17.93 7.45
C PRO A 64 -52.54 -18.09 8.91
N GLN A 65 -53.38 -17.75 9.89
CA GLN A 65 -53.06 -17.91 11.32
C GLN A 65 -52.98 -19.38 11.73
N THR A 66 -53.88 -20.22 11.21
CA THR A 66 -53.88 -21.67 11.45
C THR A 66 -52.60 -22.32 10.93
N LEU A 67 -52.13 -21.94 9.73
CA LEU A 67 -50.89 -22.45 9.15
C LEU A 67 -49.68 -22.08 10.00
N THR A 68 -49.54 -20.81 10.40
CA THR A 68 -48.44 -20.39 11.28
C THR A 68 -48.48 -21.15 12.61
N SER A 69 -49.67 -21.28 13.21
CA SER A 69 -49.82 -21.92 14.52
C SER A 69 -49.53 -23.42 14.48
N LEU A 70 -50.01 -24.12 13.45
CA LEU A 70 -49.71 -25.54 13.24
C LEU A 70 -48.23 -25.77 12.96
N LEU A 71 -47.61 -24.93 12.14
CA LEU A 71 -46.17 -25.02 11.87
C LEU A 71 -45.36 -24.79 13.16
N ASN A 72 -45.76 -23.83 13.99
CA ASN A 72 -45.10 -23.55 15.26
C ASN A 72 -45.27 -24.70 16.26
N ALA A 73 -46.48 -25.27 16.35
CA ALA A 73 -46.75 -26.45 17.16
C ALA A 73 -45.97 -27.68 16.68
N ALA A 74 -45.80 -27.85 15.37
CA ALA A 74 -45.06 -28.97 14.80
C ALA A 74 -43.56 -28.92 15.12
N LEU A 75 -43.03 -27.74 15.41
CA LEU A 75 -41.63 -27.54 15.76
C LEU A 75 -41.34 -27.75 17.25
N GLU A 76 -42.35 -27.72 18.14
CA GLU A 76 -42.20 -27.93 19.60
C GLU A 76 -41.07 -27.10 20.27
N GLY A 77 -40.78 -25.91 19.74
CA GLY A 77 -39.68 -25.07 20.22
C GLY A 77 -38.28 -25.48 19.74
N SER A 78 -38.16 -26.56 18.94
CA SER A 78 -36.99 -26.83 18.09
C SER A 78 -37.00 -25.92 16.86
N ARG A 79 -35.84 -25.69 16.25
CA ARG A 79 -35.73 -25.03 14.94
C ARG A 79 -35.60 -26.01 13.77
N VAL A 80 -35.34 -27.28 14.05
CA VAL A 80 -35.28 -28.37 13.06
C VAL A 80 -36.33 -29.42 13.42
N PRO A 81 -37.19 -29.82 12.47
CA PRO A 81 -38.27 -30.77 12.73
C PRO A 81 -37.76 -32.19 12.95
N ASP A 82 -38.48 -32.95 13.77
CA ASP A 82 -38.26 -34.39 13.89
C ASP A 82 -38.93 -35.17 12.74
N ASP A 83 -38.51 -36.42 12.56
CA ASP A 83 -39.02 -37.28 11.49
C ASP A 83 -40.53 -37.57 11.62
N ALA A 84 -41.06 -37.57 12.85
CA ALA A 84 -42.47 -37.87 13.11
C ALA A 84 -43.42 -36.80 12.52
N ARG A 85 -42.95 -35.55 12.39
CA ARG A 85 -43.75 -34.41 11.92
C ARG A 85 -43.27 -33.81 10.62
N ALA A 86 -42.13 -34.27 10.12
CA ALA A 86 -41.50 -33.78 8.90
C ALA A 86 -42.46 -33.75 7.70
N THR A 87 -43.27 -34.79 7.48
CA THR A 87 -44.21 -34.84 6.37
C THR A 87 -45.36 -33.83 6.52
N ALA A 88 -45.90 -33.67 7.74
CA ALA A 88 -46.94 -32.67 8.01
C ALA A 88 -46.40 -31.24 7.78
N ILE A 89 -45.18 -30.95 8.23
CA ILE A 89 -44.51 -29.66 8.01
C ILE A 89 -44.29 -29.40 6.52
N PHE A 90 -43.79 -30.39 5.79
CA PHE A 90 -43.63 -30.31 4.34
C PHE A 90 -44.93 -29.91 3.65
N GLU A 91 -46.06 -30.54 3.99
CA GLU A 91 -47.35 -30.23 3.37
C GLU A 91 -47.90 -28.86 3.82
N LEU A 92 -47.74 -28.46 5.08
CA LEU A 92 -48.12 -27.13 5.56
C LEU A 92 -47.36 -26.01 4.82
N LEU A 93 -46.07 -26.20 4.58
CA LEU A 93 -45.26 -25.28 3.78
C LEU A 93 -45.77 -25.18 2.34
N ARG A 94 -46.17 -26.32 1.74
CA ARG A 94 -46.78 -26.32 0.39
C ARG A 94 -48.09 -25.55 0.36
N VAL A 95 -48.93 -25.65 1.41
CA VAL A 95 -50.16 -24.84 1.50
C VAL A 95 -49.80 -23.36 1.50
N GLY A 96 -48.86 -22.92 2.36
CA GLY A 96 -48.43 -21.52 2.43
C GLY A 96 -47.87 -20.99 1.11
N ALA A 97 -47.01 -21.78 0.45
CA ALA A 97 -46.42 -21.44 -0.85
C ALA A 97 -47.47 -21.28 -1.96
N ASN A 98 -48.48 -22.14 -1.98
CA ASN A 98 -49.52 -22.11 -3.01
C ASN A 98 -50.60 -21.06 -2.71
N LEU A 99 -50.92 -20.81 -1.45
CA LEU A 99 -51.93 -19.82 -1.03
C LEU A 99 -51.59 -18.40 -1.52
N CYS A 100 -50.30 -18.06 -1.57
CA CYS A 100 -49.81 -16.75 -1.99
C CYS A 100 -49.36 -16.67 -3.45
N MET A 101 -49.54 -17.74 -4.25
CA MET A 101 -49.17 -17.76 -5.67
C MET A 101 -49.89 -16.63 -6.42
N ASP A 102 -49.14 -15.67 -6.95
CA ASP A 102 -49.62 -14.46 -7.63
C ASP A 102 -50.74 -13.69 -6.88
N HIS A 103 -50.71 -13.69 -5.54
CA HIS A 103 -51.80 -13.13 -4.73
C HIS A 103 -51.28 -12.21 -3.61
N ASN A 104 -51.24 -10.90 -3.88
CA ASN A 104 -50.73 -9.90 -2.93
C ASN A 104 -51.50 -9.82 -1.61
N ASP A 105 -52.84 -9.90 -1.61
CA ASP A 105 -53.59 -9.87 -0.34
C ASP A 105 -53.21 -11.05 0.57
N ASN A 106 -53.11 -12.26 0.01
CA ASN A 106 -52.70 -13.44 0.77
C ASN A 106 -51.23 -13.37 1.21
N ARG A 107 -50.33 -12.75 0.43
CA ARG A 107 -48.97 -12.42 0.89
C ARG A 107 -49.01 -11.52 2.13
N GLY A 108 -49.87 -10.50 2.11
CA GLY A 108 -50.13 -9.62 3.25
C GLY A 108 -50.71 -10.38 4.46
N HIS A 109 -51.75 -11.19 4.26
CA HIS A 109 -52.36 -11.96 5.36
C HIS A 109 -51.38 -12.97 6.00
N LEU A 110 -50.52 -13.61 5.21
CA LEU A 110 -49.48 -14.51 5.72
C LEU A 110 -48.39 -13.73 6.46
N LEU A 111 -48.01 -12.55 5.97
CA LEU A 111 -47.07 -11.65 6.65
C LEU A 111 -47.62 -11.20 8.01
N ASP A 112 -48.89 -10.78 8.07
CA ASP A 112 -49.58 -10.38 9.30
C ASP A 112 -49.71 -11.54 10.28
N ALA A 113 -49.90 -12.75 9.77
CA ALA A 113 -49.94 -13.98 10.56
C ALA A 113 -48.56 -14.47 11.02
N GLY A 114 -47.46 -13.78 10.67
CA GLY A 114 -46.10 -14.16 11.06
C GLY A 114 -45.53 -15.40 10.35
N PHE A 115 -46.17 -15.84 9.26
CA PHE A 115 -45.74 -17.05 8.54
C PHE A 115 -44.33 -16.94 7.95
N PRO A 116 -43.94 -15.85 7.24
CA PRO A 116 -42.58 -15.72 6.71
C PRO A 116 -41.50 -15.84 7.78
N GLN A 117 -41.70 -15.22 8.95
CA GLN A 117 -40.75 -15.21 10.07
C GLN A 117 -40.52 -16.63 10.61
N LEU A 118 -41.59 -17.41 10.71
CA LEU A 118 -41.50 -18.79 11.17
C LEU A 118 -40.80 -19.70 10.15
N VAL A 119 -41.06 -19.50 8.86
CA VAL A 119 -40.35 -20.21 7.78
C VAL A 119 -38.87 -19.84 7.76
N VAL A 120 -38.52 -18.57 8.00
CA VAL A 120 -37.12 -18.13 8.15
C VAL A 120 -36.48 -18.81 9.36
N SER A 121 -37.14 -18.83 10.52
CA SER A 121 -36.60 -19.49 11.72
C SER A 121 -36.34 -20.98 11.52
N LEU A 122 -37.17 -21.67 10.74
CA LEU A 122 -36.96 -23.06 10.32
C LEU A 122 -35.69 -23.20 9.46
N LEU A 123 -35.50 -22.32 8.46
CA LEU A 123 -34.31 -22.35 7.59
C LEU A 123 -33.03 -22.00 8.35
N GLU A 124 -33.09 -21.03 9.28
CA GLU A 124 -32.00 -20.71 10.21
C GLU A 124 -31.64 -21.92 11.06
N GLY A 125 -32.63 -22.66 11.57
CA GLY A 125 -32.41 -23.92 12.29
C GLY A 125 -31.59 -24.93 11.47
N TYR A 126 -31.90 -25.10 10.19
CA TYR A 126 -31.08 -25.94 9.31
C TYR A 126 -29.69 -25.34 9.10
N ALA A 127 -29.57 -24.03 8.88
CA ALA A 127 -28.28 -23.36 8.67
C ALA A 127 -27.36 -23.42 9.91
N GLU A 128 -27.92 -23.48 11.13
CA GLU A 128 -27.18 -23.68 12.37
C GLU A 128 -26.57 -25.08 12.49
N THR A 129 -27.15 -26.09 11.82
CA THR A 129 -26.57 -27.46 11.80
C THR A 129 -25.41 -27.61 10.82
N ILE A 130 -25.26 -26.65 9.90
CA ILE A 130 -24.25 -26.67 8.84
C ILE A 130 -22.95 -26.04 9.37
N PRO A 131 -21.77 -26.60 9.03
CA PRO A 131 -20.49 -25.99 9.40
C PRO A 131 -20.36 -24.53 8.95
N GLU A 132 -19.68 -23.70 9.74
CA GLU A 132 -19.42 -22.30 9.38
C GLU A 132 -18.62 -22.18 8.07
N ILE A 133 -17.65 -23.08 7.87
CA ILE A 133 -16.85 -23.15 6.65
C ILE A 133 -17.45 -24.20 5.72
N PRO A 134 -17.91 -23.83 4.51
CA PRO A 134 -18.44 -24.77 3.55
C PRO A 134 -17.39 -25.80 3.10
N SER A 135 -17.83 -27.04 2.95
CA SER A 135 -17.03 -28.15 2.43
C SER A 135 -17.32 -28.38 0.94
N GLN A 136 -16.40 -29.07 0.25
CA GLN A 136 -16.68 -29.60 -1.10
C GLN A 136 -17.56 -30.86 -1.06
N GLN A 137 -17.82 -31.42 0.12
CA GLN A 137 -18.73 -32.55 0.31
C GLN A 137 -20.12 -32.05 0.69
N PRO A 138 -21.19 -32.62 0.11
CA PRO A 138 -22.55 -32.20 0.39
C PRO A 138 -22.94 -32.50 1.84
N PHE A 139 -23.55 -31.54 2.52
CA PHE A 139 -24.04 -31.72 3.88
C PHE A 139 -25.11 -32.83 3.91
N PRO A 140 -25.00 -33.82 4.82
CA PRO A 140 -25.91 -34.96 4.85
C PRO A 140 -27.29 -34.56 5.40
N LEU A 141 -28.33 -34.78 4.61
CA LEU A 141 -29.74 -34.60 4.99
C LEU A 141 -30.55 -35.74 4.39
N SER A 142 -31.57 -36.21 5.11
CA SER A 142 -32.55 -37.15 4.58
C SER A 142 -33.39 -36.49 3.48
N ILE A 143 -33.96 -37.30 2.58
CA ILE A 143 -34.80 -36.82 1.49
C ILE A 143 -35.98 -35.96 1.97
N ILE A 144 -36.57 -36.29 3.14
CA ILE A 144 -37.71 -35.53 3.68
C ILE A 144 -37.26 -34.14 4.14
N HIS A 145 -36.10 -34.01 4.77
CA HIS A 145 -35.55 -32.71 5.15
C HIS A 145 -35.11 -31.89 3.94
N LEU A 146 -34.55 -32.50 2.89
CA LEU A 146 -34.29 -31.82 1.63
C LEU A 146 -35.58 -31.25 1.02
N LYS A 147 -36.68 -32.02 1.05
CA LYS A 147 -37.99 -31.55 0.60
C LYS A 147 -38.55 -30.41 1.45
N ILE A 148 -38.35 -30.45 2.77
CA ILE A 148 -38.75 -29.36 3.68
C ILE A 148 -37.98 -28.08 3.35
N VAL A 149 -36.64 -28.13 3.32
CA VAL A 149 -35.78 -26.97 3.03
C VAL A 149 -36.15 -26.38 1.67
N LYS A 150 -36.23 -27.22 0.63
CA LYS A 150 -36.63 -26.78 -0.72
C LYS A 150 -37.99 -26.08 -0.70
N THR A 151 -38.99 -26.66 -0.04
CA THR A 151 -40.35 -26.12 -0.03
C THR A 151 -40.45 -24.83 0.79
N ALA A 152 -39.72 -24.73 1.91
CA ALA A 152 -39.61 -23.51 2.70
C ALA A 152 -39.01 -22.37 1.87
N ILE A 153 -37.93 -22.61 1.13
CA ILE A 153 -37.34 -21.63 0.21
C ILE A 153 -38.34 -21.23 -0.89
N GLY A 154 -39.03 -22.21 -1.48
CA GLY A 154 -40.08 -21.96 -2.47
C GLY A 154 -41.24 -21.12 -1.92
N ALA A 155 -41.62 -21.34 -0.66
CA ALA A 155 -42.64 -20.53 0.00
C ALA A 155 -42.18 -19.07 0.16
N LEU A 156 -40.95 -18.84 0.62
CA LEU A 156 -40.38 -17.48 0.74
C LEU A 156 -40.25 -16.79 -0.63
N LEU A 157 -39.86 -17.51 -1.67
CA LEU A 157 -39.81 -17.00 -3.03
C LEU A 157 -41.21 -16.54 -3.49
N ASN A 158 -42.23 -17.38 -3.36
CA ASN A 158 -43.60 -17.01 -3.76
C ASN A 158 -44.16 -15.83 -2.94
N LEU A 159 -43.83 -15.77 -1.64
CA LEU A 159 -44.24 -14.68 -0.75
C LEU A 159 -43.61 -13.34 -1.13
N SER A 160 -42.35 -13.36 -1.60
CA SER A 160 -41.57 -12.16 -1.88
C SER A 160 -41.64 -11.69 -3.34
N LEU A 161 -42.04 -12.55 -4.28
CA LEU A 161 -42.05 -12.24 -5.72
C LEU A 161 -42.91 -11.02 -6.04
N GLY A 162 -42.27 -9.89 -6.35
CA GLY A 162 -42.92 -8.62 -6.68
C GLY A 162 -43.70 -7.98 -5.52
N TYR A 163 -43.39 -8.33 -4.26
CA TYR A 163 -44.12 -7.83 -3.08
C TYR A 163 -43.17 -7.26 -2.01
N GLU A 164 -42.97 -5.94 -2.08
CA GLU A 164 -42.00 -5.17 -1.29
C GLU A 164 -42.10 -5.36 0.24
N PRO A 165 -43.28 -5.44 0.89
CA PRO A 165 -43.35 -5.60 2.34
C PRO A 165 -42.68 -6.87 2.84
N VAL A 166 -42.85 -7.98 2.10
CA VAL A 166 -42.18 -9.25 2.43
C VAL A 166 -40.70 -9.16 2.09
N GLN A 167 -40.32 -8.63 0.92
CA GLN A 167 -38.90 -8.49 0.54
C GLN A 167 -38.11 -7.71 1.62
N THR A 168 -38.64 -6.57 2.05
CA THR A 168 -38.06 -5.75 3.13
C THR A 168 -37.94 -6.53 4.43
N ARG A 169 -38.97 -7.31 4.79
CA ARG A 169 -38.93 -8.13 5.99
C ARG A 169 -37.88 -9.23 5.91
N LEU A 170 -37.76 -9.93 4.78
CA LEU A 170 -36.77 -11.00 4.59
C LEU A 170 -35.34 -10.45 4.59
N ILE A 171 -35.11 -9.28 3.97
CA ILE A 171 -33.80 -8.59 4.04
C ILE A 171 -33.46 -8.22 5.49
N SER A 172 -34.42 -7.69 6.26
CA SER A 172 -34.20 -7.35 7.68
C SER A 172 -33.90 -8.56 8.59
N LEU A 173 -34.17 -9.77 8.11
CA LEU A 173 -33.91 -11.03 8.79
C LEU A 173 -32.69 -11.76 8.21
N GLU A 174 -31.87 -11.09 7.39
CA GLU A 174 -30.64 -11.66 6.79
C GLU A 174 -30.88 -12.96 5.99
N VAL A 175 -32.09 -13.12 5.45
CA VAL A 175 -32.48 -14.31 4.67
C VAL A 175 -31.53 -14.60 3.50
N PRO A 176 -31.03 -13.60 2.72
CA PRO A 176 -30.05 -13.87 1.67
C PRO A 176 -28.82 -14.67 2.15
N VAL A 177 -28.28 -14.35 3.33
CA VAL A 177 -27.12 -15.03 3.91
C VAL A 177 -27.47 -16.47 4.28
N THR A 178 -28.62 -16.70 4.90
CA THR A 178 -29.13 -18.04 5.23
C THR A 178 -29.32 -18.90 3.98
N LEU A 179 -29.92 -18.34 2.92
CA LEU A 179 -30.13 -19.02 1.65
C LEU A 179 -28.81 -19.37 0.95
N LEU A 180 -27.84 -18.45 0.95
CA LEU A 180 -26.51 -18.69 0.40
C LEU A 180 -25.81 -19.85 1.12
N ARG A 181 -25.81 -19.84 2.46
CA ARG A 181 -25.19 -20.91 3.28
C ARG A 181 -25.82 -22.28 3.02
N LEU A 182 -27.15 -22.35 2.97
CA LEU A 182 -27.89 -23.57 2.68
C LEU A 182 -27.61 -24.07 1.26
N SER A 183 -27.70 -23.19 0.27
CA SER A 183 -27.47 -23.52 -1.15
C SER A 183 -26.12 -24.20 -1.35
N ILE A 184 -25.04 -23.55 -0.90
CA ILE A 184 -23.68 -24.01 -1.12
C ILE A 184 -23.34 -25.26 -0.33
N SER A 185 -23.85 -25.39 0.90
CA SER A 185 -23.51 -26.53 1.75
C SER A 185 -24.33 -27.78 1.42
N ILE A 186 -25.58 -27.62 0.97
CA ILE A 186 -26.45 -28.74 0.58
C ILE A 186 -26.16 -29.18 -0.87
N TYR A 187 -25.82 -28.24 -1.75
CA TYR A 187 -25.39 -28.49 -3.12
C TYR A 187 -24.04 -27.79 -3.40
N PRO A 188 -22.90 -28.37 -2.98
CA PRO A 188 -21.60 -27.87 -3.41
C PRO A 188 -21.38 -28.22 -4.89
N PRO A 189 -21.07 -27.24 -5.77
CA PRO A 189 -20.85 -27.51 -7.19
C PRO A 189 -19.78 -28.58 -7.43
N GLY A 190 -19.99 -29.42 -8.44
CA GLY A 190 -19.07 -30.50 -8.82
C GLY A 190 -19.00 -31.68 -7.84
N SER A 191 -19.58 -31.58 -6.64
CA SER A 191 -19.48 -32.64 -5.61
C SER A 191 -20.12 -33.97 -6.06
N TRP A 192 -21.21 -33.90 -6.83
CA TRP A 192 -21.92 -35.06 -7.39
C TRP A 192 -21.05 -35.91 -8.34
N LEU A 193 -20.01 -35.33 -8.96
CA LEU A 193 -19.06 -36.05 -9.81
C LEU A 193 -18.14 -36.99 -9.01
N SER A 194 -17.96 -36.71 -7.72
CA SER A 194 -17.05 -37.44 -6.83
C SER A 194 -17.75 -38.50 -5.97
N VAL A 195 -19.08 -38.63 -6.07
CA VAL A 195 -19.86 -39.60 -5.30
C VAL A 195 -19.51 -41.01 -5.75
N ILE A 196 -19.09 -41.83 -4.79
CA ILE A 196 -18.76 -43.24 -4.99
C ILE A 196 -20.05 -44.04 -4.90
N GLU A 197 -20.42 -44.70 -5.99
CA GLU A 197 -21.55 -45.64 -6.02
C GLU A 197 -21.06 -47.07 -5.84
N THR A 198 -21.75 -47.85 -5.01
CA THR A 198 -21.46 -49.28 -4.80
C THR A 198 -22.73 -50.10 -4.96
N ASP A 199 -22.62 -51.38 -5.33
CA ASP A 199 -23.79 -52.26 -5.46
C ASP A 199 -24.63 -52.36 -4.17
N SER A 200 -24.02 -52.11 -3.01
CA SER A 200 -24.66 -52.11 -1.70
C SER A 200 -25.34 -50.79 -1.31
N ASP A 201 -25.01 -49.68 -1.98
CA ASP A 201 -25.52 -48.34 -1.67
C ASP A 201 -25.68 -47.55 -3.00
N PRO A 202 -26.78 -47.78 -3.72
CA PRO A 202 -27.04 -47.10 -4.99
C PRO A 202 -27.35 -45.62 -4.75
N ILE A 203 -26.98 -44.76 -5.69
CA ILE A 203 -27.25 -43.33 -5.54
C ILE A 203 -28.75 -43.05 -5.68
N ASP A 204 -29.30 -42.32 -4.72
CA ASP A 204 -30.65 -41.78 -4.82
C ASP A 204 -30.67 -40.51 -5.70
N THR A 205 -31.12 -40.66 -6.95
CA THR A 205 -31.28 -39.55 -7.91
C THR A 205 -32.25 -38.49 -7.40
N ASP A 206 -33.33 -38.87 -6.70
CA ASP A 206 -34.31 -37.90 -6.18
C ASP A 206 -33.70 -37.02 -5.09
N CYS A 207 -32.78 -37.56 -4.28
CA CYS A 207 -31.99 -36.77 -3.34
C CYS A 207 -31.17 -35.68 -4.05
N TRP A 208 -30.48 -36.02 -5.13
CA TRP A 208 -29.68 -35.04 -5.87
C TRP A 208 -30.53 -34.01 -6.61
N LEU A 209 -31.67 -34.40 -7.18
CA LEU A 209 -32.63 -33.47 -7.78
C LEU A 209 -33.27 -32.54 -6.72
N ALA A 210 -33.42 -33.02 -5.48
CA ALA A 210 -33.85 -32.17 -4.36
C ALA A 210 -32.77 -31.14 -4.00
N ARG A 211 -31.51 -31.56 -3.86
CA ARG A 211 -30.35 -30.66 -3.60
C ARG A 211 -30.20 -29.61 -4.70
N LYS A 212 -30.25 -30.03 -5.97
CA LYS A 212 -30.25 -29.16 -7.14
C LYS A 212 -31.38 -28.13 -7.06
N GLY A 213 -32.59 -28.57 -6.74
CA GLY A 213 -33.73 -27.67 -6.58
C GLY A 213 -33.63 -26.68 -5.42
N ILE A 214 -32.90 -27.02 -4.35
CA ILE A 214 -32.58 -26.08 -3.26
C ILE A 214 -31.65 -24.98 -3.79
N SER A 215 -30.61 -25.35 -4.54
CA SER A 215 -29.70 -24.38 -5.16
C SER A 215 -30.46 -23.42 -6.08
N ASP A 216 -31.18 -23.96 -7.07
CA ASP A 216 -31.94 -23.16 -8.06
C ASP A 216 -32.88 -22.15 -7.41
N TRP A 217 -33.65 -22.58 -6.41
CA TRP A 217 -34.65 -21.73 -5.76
C TRP A 217 -34.03 -20.73 -4.79
N SER A 218 -32.90 -21.08 -4.16
CA SER A 218 -32.14 -20.15 -3.32
C SER A 218 -31.62 -18.99 -4.17
N TRP A 219 -31.00 -19.28 -5.31
CA TRP A 219 -30.47 -18.24 -6.20
C TRP A 219 -31.57 -17.36 -6.79
N ARG A 220 -32.69 -17.94 -7.21
CA ARG A 220 -33.86 -17.16 -7.66
C ARG A 220 -34.43 -16.25 -6.55
N ALA A 221 -34.46 -16.75 -5.31
CA ALA A 221 -34.92 -15.95 -4.17
C ALA A 221 -33.94 -14.81 -3.86
N ILE A 222 -32.62 -15.07 -3.88
CA ILE A 222 -31.58 -14.05 -3.71
C ILE A 222 -31.68 -12.97 -4.80
N ALA A 223 -31.79 -13.37 -6.08
CA ALA A 223 -31.96 -12.45 -7.20
C ALA A 223 -33.22 -11.57 -7.05
N ASN A 224 -34.36 -12.16 -6.68
CA ASN A 224 -35.60 -11.41 -6.43
C ASN A 224 -35.48 -10.41 -5.27
N LEU A 225 -34.65 -10.69 -4.26
CA LEU A 225 -34.40 -9.77 -3.15
C LEU A 225 -33.43 -8.64 -3.54
N LYS A 226 -32.50 -8.90 -4.47
CA LYS A 226 -31.56 -7.91 -5.02
C LYS A 226 -32.24 -6.82 -5.83
N ASP A 227 -33.33 -7.18 -6.54
CA ASP A 227 -34.13 -6.24 -7.34
C ASP A 227 -34.98 -5.24 -6.50
N ASN A 228 -34.90 -5.29 -5.18
CA ASN A 228 -35.60 -4.35 -4.31
C ASN A 228 -35.04 -2.91 -4.44
N GLN A 229 -35.90 -1.89 -4.40
CA GLN A 229 -35.56 -0.49 -4.64
C GLN A 229 -34.65 0.15 -3.56
N MET A 230 -34.33 -0.57 -2.48
CA MET A 230 -33.68 -0.02 -1.28
C MET A 230 -32.16 0.20 -1.38
N GLN A 231 -31.49 -0.14 -2.49
CA GLN A 231 -30.04 0.04 -2.70
C GLN A 231 -29.17 -0.37 -1.48
N GLN A 232 -29.50 -1.49 -0.82
CA GLN A 232 -28.74 -2.00 0.32
C GLN A 232 -27.93 -3.23 -0.10
N SER A 233 -26.67 -3.34 0.35
CA SER A 233 -25.89 -4.58 0.17
C SER A 233 -26.54 -5.73 0.93
N LEU A 234 -26.76 -6.86 0.26
CA LEU A 234 -27.35 -8.06 0.86
C LEU A 234 -26.33 -8.92 1.63
N PHE A 235 -25.03 -8.71 1.40
CA PHE A 235 -23.96 -9.55 1.90
C PHE A 235 -22.82 -8.71 2.47
N GLY A 236 -22.10 -9.27 3.43
CA GLY A 236 -20.91 -8.71 4.04
C GLY A 236 -19.71 -9.68 4.01
N PRO A 237 -18.62 -9.38 4.75
CA PRO A 237 -17.42 -10.21 4.79
C PRO A 237 -17.67 -11.65 5.28
N GLU A 238 -18.66 -11.86 6.13
CA GLU A 238 -19.07 -13.19 6.63
C GLU A 238 -19.55 -14.14 5.53
N SER A 239 -19.99 -13.59 4.40
CA SER A 239 -20.49 -14.36 3.25
C SER A 239 -19.37 -14.87 2.33
N LEU A 240 -18.14 -14.35 2.47
CA LEU A 240 -17.00 -14.69 1.61
C LEU A 240 -16.67 -16.20 1.54
N PRO A 241 -16.70 -16.98 2.65
CA PRO A 241 -16.46 -18.42 2.57
C PRO A 241 -17.44 -19.14 1.65
N SER A 242 -18.73 -18.80 1.73
CA SER A 242 -19.78 -19.40 0.89
C SER A 242 -19.70 -18.96 -0.56
N LEU A 243 -19.21 -17.76 -0.85
CA LEU A 243 -19.02 -17.29 -2.23
C LEU A 243 -17.78 -17.89 -2.89
N VAL A 244 -16.68 -18.05 -2.15
CA VAL A 244 -15.37 -18.37 -2.73
C VAL A 244 -15.10 -19.88 -2.82
N VAL A 245 -15.54 -20.67 -1.84
CA VAL A 245 -15.32 -22.14 -1.85
C VAL A 245 -15.86 -22.83 -3.12
N PRO A 246 -17.04 -22.47 -3.67
CA PRO A 246 -17.58 -23.06 -4.90
C PRO A 246 -16.65 -22.96 -6.12
N LEU A 247 -15.80 -21.93 -6.20
CA LEU A 247 -14.87 -21.73 -7.32
C LEU A 247 -13.91 -22.92 -7.50
N LYS A 248 -13.61 -23.66 -6.42
CA LYS A 248 -12.73 -24.84 -6.47
C LYS A 248 -13.23 -25.92 -7.41
N ALA A 249 -14.54 -26.01 -7.66
CA ALA A 249 -15.11 -27.02 -8.57
C ALA A 249 -14.64 -26.86 -10.03
N PHE A 250 -14.12 -25.67 -10.37
CA PHE A 250 -13.72 -25.28 -11.72
C PHE A 250 -12.19 -25.20 -11.88
N ALA A 251 -11.44 -25.64 -10.88
CA ALA A 251 -9.99 -25.74 -10.90
C ALA A 251 -9.54 -27.21 -10.68
N PRO A 252 -8.41 -27.63 -11.25
CA PRO A 252 -7.89 -28.98 -11.08
C PRO A 252 -7.51 -29.27 -9.61
N PRO A 253 -7.55 -30.54 -9.17
CA PRO A 253 -7.82 -31.73 -9.97
C PRO A 253 -9.33 -31.98 -10.22
N PHE A 254 -9.68 -32.29 -11.46
CA PHE A 254 -11.05 -32.68 -11.82
C PHE A 254 -11.33 -34.16 -11.49
N SER A 255 -12.55 -34.44 -11.05
CA SER A 255 -13.00 -35.81 -10.81
C SER A 255 -13.26 -36.54 -12.14
N ASN A 256 -12.98 -37.84 -12.17
CA ASN A 256 -13.35 -38.73 -13.29
C ASN A 256 -14.61 -39.53 -12.87
N PRO A 257 -15.82 -39.07 -13.23
CA PRO A 257 -17.06 -39.64 -12.72
C PRO A 257 -17.33 -41.02 -13.34
N THR A 258 -17.79 -41.97 -12.52
CA THR A 258 -18.23 -43.31 -12.96
C THR A 258 -19.60 -43.70 -12.41
N ASN A 259 -20.33 -42.75 -11.85
CA ASN A 259 -21.58 -43.00 -11.11
C ASN A 259 -22.84 -42.83 -11.98
N SER A 260 -23.96 -43.34 -11.49
CA SER A 260 -25.25 -43.38 -12.20
C SER A 260 -25.77 -42.00 -12.56
N LEU A 261 -25.56 -40.97 -11.72
CA LEU A 261 -25.91 -39.57 -12.00
C LEU A 261 -25.20 -39.04 -13.25
N TYR A 262 -23.95 -39.43 -13.45
CA TYR A 262 -23.19 -39.06 -14.65
C TYR A 262 -23.62 -39.86 -15.88
N THR A 263 -23.95 -41.13 -15.72
CA THR A 263 -24.38 -41.97 -16.86
C THR A 263 -25.76 -41.58 -17.41
N ASP A 264 -26.67 -41.07 -16.57
CA ASP A 264 -27.96 -40.56 -17.04
C ASP A 264 -27.80 -39.17 -17.68
N VAL A 265 -28.00 -39.10 -19.00
CA VAL A 265 -27.77 -37.89 -19.80
C VAL A 265 -28.57 -36.68 -19.31
N ASN A 266 -29.85 -36.88 -18.93
CA ASN A 266 -30.72 -35.78 -18.51
C ASN A 266 -30.29 -35.23 -17.15
N THR A 267 -30.04 -36.12 -16.18
CA THR A 267 -29.56 -35.76 -14.84
C THR A 267 -28.20 -35.09 -14.92
N ARG A 268 -27.24 -35.69 -15.64
CA ARG A 268 -25.90 -35.13 -15.83
C ARG A 268 -25.95 -33.73 -16.43
N ASN A 269 -26.68 -33.54 -17.55
CA ASN A 269 -26.74 -32.24 -18.21
C ASN A 269 -27.43 -31.19 -17.32
N SER A 270 -28.45 -31.59 -16.54
CA SER A 270 -29.10 -30.69 -15.59
C SER A 270 -28.19 -30.29 -14.43
N LEU A 271 -27.38 -31.20 -13.90
CA LEU A 271 -26.45 -30.91 -12.79
C LEU A 271 -25.26 -30.06 -13.26
N LEU A 272 -24.72 -30.32 -14.46
CA LEU A 272 -23.70 -29.49 -15.08
C LEU A 272 -24.18 -28.05 -15.31
N SER A 273 -25.42 -27.88 -15.78
CA SER A 273 -26.01 -26.53 -15.94
C SER A 273 -26.09 -25.81 -14.60
N THR A 274 -26.55 -26.49 -13.54
CA THR A 274 -26.64 -25.89 -12.21
C THR A 274 -25.27 -25.52 -11.65
N ASP A 275 -24.24 -26.35 -11.84
CA ASP A 275 -22.88 -26.01 -11.38
C ASP A 275 -22.39 -24.70 -12.01
N VAL A 276 -22.62 -24.53 -13.32
CA VAL A 276 -22.24 -23.30 -14.04
C VAL A 276 -23.09 -22.10 -13.62
N GLU A 277 -24.39 -22.28 -13.42
CA GLU A 277 -25.27 -21.22 -12.89
C GLU A 277 -24.80 -20.76 -11.50
N VAL A 278 -24.40 -21.69 -10.62
CA VAL A 278 -23.81 -21.33 -9.32
C VAL A 278 -22.52 -20.53 -9.50
N LEU A 279 -21.65 -20.92 -10.45
CA LEU A 279 -20.42 -20.17 -10.75
C LEU A 279 -20.72 -18.73 -11.20
N GLU A 280 -21.70 -18.54 -12.08
CA GLU A 280 -22.15 -17.23 -12.56
C GLU A 280 -22.60 -16.36 -11.37
N GLU A 281 -23.49 -16.89 -10.54
CA GLU A 281 -24.05 -16.17 -9.38
C GLU A 281 -23.00 -15.80 -8.33
N VAL A 282 -22.13 -16.75 -7.94
CA VAL A 282 -21.09 -16.45 -6.92
C VAL A 282 -20.06 -15.45 -7.45
N SER A 283 -19.70 -15.52 -8.73
CA SER A 283 -18.72 -14.61 -9.31
C SER A 283 -19.27 -13.19 -9.44
N GLU A 284 -20.54 -13.05 -9.82
CA GLU A 284 -21.23 -11.75 -9.83
C GLU A 284 -21.30 -11.15 -8.43
N LEU A 285 -21.64 -11.96 -7.42
CA LEU A 285 -21.69 -11.49 -6.03
C LEU A 285 -20.31 -11.17 -5.46
N ILE A 286 -19.25 -11.91 -5.82
CA ILE A 286 -17.88 -11.56 -5.44
C ILE A 286 -17.49 -10.20 -6.04
N GLU A 287 -17.78 -9.97 -7.33
CA GLU A 287 -17.53 -8.67 -7.97
C GLU A 287 -18.31 -7.55 -7.26
N SER A 288 -19.63 -7.69 -7.08
CA SER A 288 -20.45 -6.67 -6.41
C SER A 288 -20.01 -6.42 -4.97
N LEU A 289 -19.79 -7.47 -4.18
CA LEU A 289 -19.41 -7.35 -2.77
C LEU A 289 -18.09 -6.61 -2.62
N THR A 290 -17.09 -6.92 -3.45
CA THR A 290 -15.79 -6.24 -3.39
C THR A 290 -15.86 -4.81 -3.91
N MET A 291 -16.73 -4.50 -4.86
CA MET A 291 -16.95 -3.13 -5.33
C MET A 291 -17.66 -2.27 -4.27
N ASP A 292 -18.68 -2.82 -3.61
CA ASP A 292 -19.61 -2.05 -2.79
C ASP A 292 -19.24 -2.04 -1.29
N VAL A 293 -18.48 -3.02 -0.79
CA VAL A 293 -18.22 -3.22 0.64
C VAL A 293 -16.72 -3.23 0.96
N GLU A 294 -16.24 -2.14 1.55
CA GLU A 294 -14.85 -1.98 1.99
C GLU A 294 -14.40 -3.08 2.97
N ASP A 295 -15.24 -3.42 3.96
CA ASP A 295 -14.94 -4.46 4.94
C ASP A 295 -14.68 -5.83 4.30
N ALA A 296 -15.34 -6.13 3.18
CA ALA A 296 -15.10 -7.37 2.44
C ALA A 296 -13.71 -7.36 1.78
N ARG A 297 -13.27 -6.21 1.23
CA ARG A 297 -11.91 -6.06 0.70
C ARG A 297 -10.87 -6.22 1.79
N GLN A 298 -11.11 -5.62 2.96
CA GLN A 298 -10.20 -5.74 4.11
C GLN A 298 -10.14 -7.17 4.65
N ALA A 299 -11.27 -7.86 4.73
CA ALA A 299 -11.34 -9.27 5.15
C ALA A 299 -10.55 -10.18 4.21
N LEU A 300 -10.68 -10.01 2.88
CA LEU A 300 -9.91 -10.79 1.90
C LEU A 300 -8.40 -10.61 2.08
N ALA A 301 -7.92 -9.38 2.28
CA ALA A 301 -6.50 -9.11 2.49
C ALA A 301 -5.98 -9.70 3.81
N ARG A 302 -6.73 -9.49 4.92
CA ARG A 302 -6.37 -10.01 6.26
C ARG A 302 -6.35 -11.53 6.28
N GLY A 303 -7.35 -12.18 5.67
CA GLY A 303 -7.45 -13.63 5.65
C GLY A 303 -6.22 -14.28 5.00
N MET A 304 -5.64 -13.66 3.98
CA MET A 304 -4.40 -14.14 3.37
C MET A 304 -3.16 -13.90 4.25
N ALA A 305 -3.04 -12.72 4.86
CA ALA A 305 -1.89 -12.37 5.70
C ALA A 305 -1.83 -13.19 6.99
N TYR A 306 -2.99 -13.51 7.59
CA TYR A 306 -3.09 -14.23 8.86
C TYR A 306 -3.46 -15.72 8.70
N SER A 307 -3.49 -16.23 7.47
CA SER A 307 -3.79 -17.65 7.17
C SER A 307 -5.16 -18.12 7.71
N GLU A 308 -6.17 -17.26 7.64
CA GLU A 308 -7.55 -17.61 8.01
C GLU A 308 -8.10 -18.73 7.12
N GLN A 309 -9.05 -19.50 7.66
CA GLN A 309 -9.69 -20.61 6.94
C GLN A 309 -11.16 -20.27 6.67
N PRO A 310 -11.64 -20.41 5.42
CA PRO A 310 -10.85 -20.72 4.23
C PRO A 310 -10.03 -19.50 3.78
N PRO A 311 -8.87 -19.70 3.12
CA PRO A 311 -8.03 -18.58 2.66
C PRO A 311 -8.63 -17.95 1.41
N CYS A 312 -9.72 -17.18 1.56
CA CYS A 312 -10.57 -16.71 0.46
C CYS A 312 -9.77 -16.02 -0.66
N LEU A 313 -8.89 -15.06 -0.35
CA LEU A 313 -8.10 -14.40 -1.39
C LEU A 313 -7.14 -15.37 -2.11
N ALA A 314 -6.57 -16.35 -1.40
CA ALA A 314 -5.75 -17.38 -2.04
C ALA A 314 -6.57 -18.24 -3.01
N LEU A 315 -7.80 -18.58 -2.64
CA LEU A 315 -8.72 -19.34 -3.49
C LEU A 315 -9.18 -18.55 -4.72
N LEU A 316 -9.40 -17.23 -4.59
CA LEU A 316 -9.65 -16.35 -5.74
C LEU A 316 -8.46 -16.36 -6.70
N LEU A 317 -7.23 -16.25 -6.18
CA LEU A 317 -6.01 -16.31 -6.97
C LEU A 317 -5.82 -17.69 -7.62
N ASP A 318 -6.16 -18.78 -6.92
CA ASP A 318 -6.12 -20.14 -7.47
C ASP A 318 -7.12 -20.33 -8.61
N PHE A 319 -8.32 -19.77 -8.48
CA PHE A 319 -9.31 -19.78 -9.56
C PHE A 319 -8.80 -19.03 -10.80
N VAL A 320 -8.22 -17.84 -10.62
CA VAL A 320 -7.60 -17.10 -11.73
C VAL A 320 -6.42 -17.89 -12.32
N GLU A 321 -5.59 -18.50 -11.46
CA GLU A 321 -4.38 -19.18 -11.91
C GLU A 321 -4.65 -20.49 -12.65
N PHE A 322 -5.62 -21.27 -12.17
CA PHE A 322 -5.78 -22.69 -12.52
C PHE A 322 -7.15 -23.06 -13.06
N ALA A 323 -8.16 -22.17 -13.06
CA ALA A 323 -9.46 -22.59 -13.54
C ALA A 323 -9.41 -22.98 -15.02
N GLU A 324 -10.07 -24.08 -15.35
CA GLU A 324 -10.08 -24.68 -16.69
C GLU A 324 -11.51 -25.11 -17.04
N TYR A 325 -11.74 -25.37 -18.33
CA TYR A 325 -13.03 -25.92 -18.75
C TYR A 325 -13.14 -27.36 -18.25
N VAL A 326 -14.20 -27.66 -17.50
CA VAL A 326 -14.36 -28.98 -16.88
C VAL A 326 -14.34 -30.08 -17.96
N PRO A 327 -13.42 -31.07 -17.88
CA PRO A 327 -13.20 -32.03 -18.96
C PRO A 327 -14.44 -32.80 -19.39
N CYS A 328 -15.34 -33.10 -18.45
CA CYS A 328 -16.56 -33.85 -18.73
C CYS A 328 -17.57 -33.13 -19.62
N TRP A 329 -17.38 -31.83 -19.89
CA TRP A 329 -18.18 -31.09 -20.89
C TRP A 329 -17.92 -31.55 -22.33
N GLN A 330 -16.80 -32.24 -22.58
CA GLN A 330 -16.46 -32.74 -23.91
C GLN A 330 -17.14 -34.07 -24.26
N ASP A 331 -17.96 -34.62 -23.36
CA ASP A 331 -18.76 -35.80 -23.63
C ASP A 331 -19.71 -35.55 -24.80
N ALA A 332 -19.75 -36.48 -25.77
CA ALA A 332 -20.52 -36.35 -27.01
C ALA A 332 -22.04 -36.17 -26.79
N SER A 333 -22.54 -36.50 -25.59
CA SER A 333 -23.94 -36.38 -25.23
C SER A 333 -24.31 -35.06 -24.54
N VAL A 334 -23.36 -34.15 -24.35
CA VAL A 334 -23.61 -32.75 -23.95
C VAL A 334 -23.87 -31.89 -25.20
N PRO A 335 -24.94 -31.08 -25.25
CA PRO A 335 -25.21 -30.21 -26.40
C PRO A 335 -24.06 -29.23 -26.66
N PRO A 336 -23.54 -29.11 -27.90
CA PRO A 336 -22.42 -28.21 -28.21
C PRO A 336 -22.70 -26.72 -27.92
N ALA A 337 -23.98 -26.31 -27.99
CA ALA A 337 -24.41 -24.96 -27.64
C ALA A 337 -24.19 -24.67 -26.15
N ASP A 338 -24.50 -25.64 -25.27
CA ASP A 338 -24.32 -25.53 -23.83
C ASP A 338 -22.83 -25.48 -23.48
N VAL A 339 -22.00 -26.35 -24.08
CA VAL A 339 -20.55 -26.31 -23.90
C VAL A 339 -19.98 -24.94 -24.26
N THR A 340 -20.45 -24.33 -25.35
CA THR A 340 -20.01 -23.00 -25.77
C THR A 340 -20.43 -21.93 -24.77
N ARG A 341 -21.69 -21.97 -24.29
CA ARG A 341 -22.19 -21.07 -23.24
C ARG A 341 -21.38 -21.21 -21.96
N TRP A 342 -21.13 -22.44 -21.49
CA TRP A 342 -20.44 -22.70 -20.22
C TRP A 342 -18.97 -22.28 -20.24
N LYS A 343 -18.27 -22.49 -21.36
CA LYS A 343 -16.90 -21.96 -21.54
C LYS A 343 -16.88 -20.44 -21.44
N HIS A 344 -17.80 -19.78 -22.16
CA HIS A 344 -17.94 -18.33 -22.08
C HIS A 344 -18.31 -17.84 -20.67
N ALA A 345 -19.16 -18.57 -19.95
CA ALA A 345 -19.49 -18.27 -18.55
C ALA A 345 -18.25 -18.33 -17.65
N VAL A 346 -17.40 -19.37 -17.78
CA VAL A 346 -16.14 -19.46 -17.02
C VAL A 346 -15.22 -18.26 -17.31
N ASP A 347 -15.08 -17.85 -18.57
CA ASP A 347 -14.25 -16.70 -18.95
C ASP A 347 -14.77 -15.38 -18.35
N LEU A 348 -16.09 -15.18 -18.35
CA LEU A 348 -16.72 -14.04 -17.69
C LEU A 348 -16.52 -14.07 -16.16
N CYS A 349 -16.68 -15.24 -15.54
CA CYS A 349 -16.51 -15.43 -14.11
C CYS A 349 -15.06 -15.18 -13.67
N LYS A 350 -14.09 -15.66 -14.46
CA LYS A 350 -12.67 -15.30 -14.27
C LYS A 350 -12.47 -13.79 -14.31
N THR A 351 -13.06 -13.12 -15.29
CA THR A 351 -12.99 -11.65 -15.41
C THR A 351 -13.58 -10.95 -14.19
N ALA A 352 -14.72 -11.41 -13.68
CA ALA A 352 -15.36 -10.88 -12.48
C ALA A 352 -14.46 -11.03 -11.24
N VAL A 353 -13.88 -12.22 -11.04
CA VAL A 353 -12.92 -12.49 -9.95
C VAL A 353 -11.65 -11.65 -10.08
N ILE A 354 -11.13 -11.45 -11.30
CA ILE A 354 -9.98 -10.58 -11.54
C ILE A 354 -10.29 -9.14 -11.10
N LYS A 355 -11.47 -8.61 -11.44
CA LYS A 355 -11.88 -7.27 -11.00
C LYS A 355 -11.99 -7.19 -9.48
N ALA A 356 -12.53 -8.22 -8.84
CA ALA A 356 -12.62 -8.28 -7.38
C ALA A 356 -11.23 -8.24 -6.72
N ILE A 357 -10.27 -9.00 -7.25
CA ILE A 357 -8.87 -8.96 -6.77
C ILE A 357 -8.25 -7.58 -7.04
N VAL A 358 -8.46 -7.01 -8.22
CA VAL A 358 -7.99 -5.65 -8.56
C VAL A 358 -8.50 -4.63 -7.55
N GLU A 359 -9.79 -4.69 -7.19
CA GLU A 359 -10.39 -3.79 -6.22
C GLU A 359 -9.81 -4.01 -4.81
N VAL A 360 -9.65 -5.26 -4.36
CA VAL A 360 -8.96 -5.60 -3.10
C VAL A 360 -7.55 -5.02 -3.04
N THR A 361 -6.81 -5.06 -4.15
CA THR A 361 -5.42 -4.57 -4.22
C THR A 361 -5.30 -3.06 -4.40
N GLY A 362 -6.38 -2.42 -4.88
CA GLY A 362 -6.48 -0.97 -5.02
C GLY A 362 -6.70 -0.27 -3.68
N GLU A 363 -7.27 -0.97 -2.70
CA GLU A 363 -7.55 -0.44 -1.36
C GLU A 363 -6.25 -0.12 -0.59
N GLU A 364 -6.10 1.13 -0.14
CA GLU A 364 -4.83 1.61 0.43
C GLU A 364 -4.47 0.87 1.73
N ASP A 365 -5.46 0.57 2.57
CA ASP A 365 -5.27 -0.13 3.84
C ASP A 365 -4.82 -1.59 3.66
N ASN A 366 -5.17 -2.21 2.53
CA ASN A 366 -4.80 -3.59 2.23
C ASN A 366 -3.32 -3.75 1.86
N LEU A 367 -2.67 -2.70 1.38
CA LEU A 367 -1.30 -2.78 0.85
C LEU A 367 -0.29 -3.21 1.91
N ASN A 368 -0.44 -2.69 3.12
CA ASN A 368 0.43 -3.04 4.25
C ASN A 368 0.18 -4.46 4.76
N VAL A 369 -1.03 -4.97 4.55
CA VAL A 369 -1.43 -6.32 4.97
C VAL A 369 -0.96 -7.36 3.95
N LEU A 370 -1.15 -7.07 2.66
CA LEU A 370 -0.76 -7.96 1.56
C LEU A 370 0.76 -8.03 1.35
N TRP A 371 1.50 -7.00 1.75
CA TRP A 371 2.96 -6.98 1.66
C TRP A 371 3.63 -7.55 2.91
N ASP A 372 4.12 -8.79 2.80
CA ASP A 372 5.00 -9.39 3.81
C ASP A 372 6.46 -9.41 3.34
N SER A 373 7.35 -8.70 4.03
CA SER A 373 8.79 -8.69 3.72
C SER A 373 9.46 -10.07 3.67
N ALA A 374 8.90 -11.08 4.35
CA ALA A 374 9.38 -12.46 4.28
C ALA A 374 9.08 -13.14 2.94
N MET A 375 8.15 -12.59 2.14
CA MET A 375 7.72 -13.08 0.82
C MET A 375 7.43 -14.59 0.84
N PRO A 376 6.44 -15.05 1.63
CA PRO A 376 6.09 -16.47 1.66
C PRO A 376 5.73 -16.96 0.27
N GLU A 377 6.08 -18.21 -0.06
CA GLU A 377 5.96 -18.76 -1.43
C GLU A 377 4.53 -18.64 -1.98
N ASN A 378 3.54 -18.91 -1.13
CA ASN A 378 2.11 -18.80 -1.47
C ASN A 378 1.50 -17.43 -1.11
N GLY A 379 2.32 -16.44 -0.75
CA GLY A 379 1.90 -15.09 -0.45
C GLY A 379 1.46 -14.32 -1.70
N PHE A 380 0.60 -13.32 -1.50
CA PHE A 380 0.06 -12.50 -2.59
C PHE A 380 1.16 -11.93 -3.49
N VAL A 381 2.14 -11.23 -2.91
CA VAL A 381 3.21 -10.57 -3.66
C VAL A 381 4.11 -11.57 -4.38
N SER A 382 4.42 -12.70 -3.75
CA SER A 382 5.24 -13.75 -4.37
C SER A 382 4.59 -14.30 -5.63
N ARG A 383 3.27 -14.51 -5.60
CA ARG A 383 2.49 -14.90 -6.79
C ARG A 383 2.50 -13.80 -7.86
N MET A 384 2.29 -12.54 -7.49
CA MET A 384 2.37 -11.43 -8.46
C MET A 384 3.75 -11.34 -9.14
N ILE A 385 4.83 -11.47 -8.36
CA ILE A 385 6.21 -11.46 -8.88
C ILE A 385 6.42 -12.64 -9.84
N LYS A 386 5.95 -13.83 -9.48
CA LYS A 386 6.01 -15.02 -10.33
C LYS A 386 5.30 -14.74 -11.66
N TRP A 387 4.05 -14.26 -11.62
CA TRP A 387 3.29 -13.97 -12.85
C TRP A 387 3.94 -12.89 -13.71
N LEU A 388 4.52 -11.84 -13.13
CA LEU A 388 5.26 -10.81 -13.87
C LEU A 388 6.49 -11.37 -14.58
N ARG A 389 7.21 -12.30 -13.95
CA ARG A 389 8.36 -12.98 -14.58
C ARG A 389 7.91 -13.95 -15.67
N ASP A 390 6.93 -14.79 -15.37
CA ASP A 390 6.40 -15.76 -16.33
C ASP A 390 5.85 -15.04 -17.58
N ALA A 391 5.19 -13.90 -17.42
CA ALA A 391 4.69 -13.09 -18.53
C ALA A 391 5.81 -12.43 -19.35
N HIS A 392 6.96 -12.14 -18.74
CA HIS A 392 8.13 -11.64 -19.46
C HIS A 392 8.79 -12.73 -20.31
N ASP A 393 8.88 -13.94 -19.77
CA ASP A 393 9.55 -15.08 -20.41
C ASP A 393 8.65 -15.80 -21.43
N ALA A 394 7.33 -15.62 -21.35
CA ALA A 394 6.36 -16.27 -22.22
C ALA A 394 6.41 -15.76 -23.68
N ALA A 395 6.21 -16.69 -24.62
CA ALA A 395 5.99 -16.34 -26.02
C ALA A 395 4.70 -15.50 -26.19
N PRO A 396 4.62 -14.61 -27.20
CA PRO A 396 3.50 -13.65 -27.36
C PRO A 396 2.09 -14.25 -27.39
N THR A 397 1.96 -15.54 -27.70
CA THR A 397 0.68 -16.27 -27.80
C THR A 397 0.24 -16.95 -26.50
N GLY A 398 1.04 -16.89 -25.43
CA GLY A 398 0.77 -17.53 -24.13
C GLY A 398 0.98 -16.62 -22.92
N VAL A 399 1.08 -15.31 -23.14
CA VAL A 399 1.25 -14.34 -22.05
C VAL A 399 -0.08 -14.15 -21.33
N ARG A 400 -0.09 -14.38 -20.03
CA ARG A 400 -1.18 -14.02 -19.12
C ARG A 400 -1.48 -12.51 -19.25
N ASP A 401 -2.71 -12.13 -19.53
CA ASP A 401 -3.13 -10.71 -19.56
C ASP A 401 -4.05 -10.31 -18.40
N ASP A 402 -4.41 -11.27 -17.56
CA ASP A 402 -5.02 -11.10 -16.25
C ASP A 402 -3.98 -10.82 -15.15
N LEU A 403 -4.27 -9.85 -14.27
CA LEU A 403 -3.46 -9.49 -13.09
C LEU A 403 -1.96 -9.21 -13.36
N VAL A 404 -1.59 -8.89 -14.60
CA VAL A 404 -0.22 -8.52 -15.02
C VAL A 404 -0.26 -7.25 -15.86
N ILE A 405 0.83 -6.48 -15.85
CA ILE A 405 1.01 -5.33 -16.74
C ILE A 405 1.38 -5.84 -18.14
N SER A 406 0.37 -6.02 -19.02
CA SER A 406 0.56 -6.45 -20.41
C SER A 406 -0.02 -5.44 -21.42
N PRO A 407 0.34 -5.51 -22.71
CA PRO A 407 -0.28 -4.65 -23.72
C PRO A 407 -1.79 -4.89 -23.88
N SER A 408 -2.24 -6.15 -23.84
CA SER A 408 -3.65 -6.55 -24.04
C SER A 408 -4.54 -6.35 -22.81
N ALA A 409 -3.96 -6.23 -21.61
CA ALA A 409 -4.71 -6.03 -20.38
C ALA A 409 -5.59 -4.76 -20.43
N ASP A 410 -6.80 -4.86 -19.88
CA ASP A 410 -7.71 -3.73 -19.73
C ASP A 410 -7.14 -2.62 -18.83
N MET A 411 -7.59 -1.38 -19.06
CA MET A 411 -7.09 -0.21 -18.33
C MET A 411 -7.37 -0.28 -16.82
N LYS A 412 -8.47 -0.91 -16.38
CA LYS A 412 -8.75 -1.12 -14.95
C LYS A 412 -7.80 -2.12 -14.31
N VAL A 413 -7.49 -3.22 -15.00
CA VAL A 413 -6.51 -4.22 -14.54
C VAL A 413 -5.14 -3.57 -14.42
N LYS A 414 -4.73 -2.79 -15.44
CA LYS A 414 -3.50 -1.99 -15.40
C LYS A 414 -3.52 -1.03 -14.21
N HIS A 415 -4.63 -0.33 -13.95
CA HIS A 415 -4.74 0.61 -12.84
C HIS A 415 -4.50 -0.04 -11.48
N GLY A 416 -5.18 -1.14 -11.14
CA GLY A 416 -5.01 -1.80 -9.85
C GLY A 416 -3.62 -2.40 -9.67
N VAL A 417 -3.11 -3.12 -10.68
CA VAL A 417 -1.76 -3.73 -10.60
C VAL A 417 -0.67 -2.66 -10.49
N ILE A 418 -0.76 -1.57 -11.26
CA ILE A 418 0.18 -0.44 -11.17
C ILE A 418 0.04 0.26 -9.82
N GLY A 419 -1.18 0.45 -9.32
CA GLY A 419 -1.48 1.05 -8.02
C GLY A 419 -0.81 0.29 -6.88
N LEU A 420 -1.01 -1.03 -6.84
CA LEU A 420 -0.34 -1.94 -5.92
C LEU A 420 1.18 -1.79 -6.01
N LEU A 421 1.77 -2.05 -7.19
CA LEU A 421 3.22 -2.03 -7.38
C LEU A 421 3.84 -0.68 -7.00
N LYS A 422 3.14 0.44 -7.27
CA LYS A 422 3.56 1.81 -6.90
C LYS A 422 3.75 1.91 -5.38
N HIS A 423 2.80 1.39 -4.61
CA HIS A 423 2.88 1.40 -3.15
C HIS A 423 3.99 0.48 -2.64
N LEU A 424 4.11 -0.73 -3.20
CA LEU A 424 5.18 -1.66 -2.86
C LEU A 424 6.56 -1.03 -3.11
N ALA A 425 6.74 -0.32 -4.23
CA ALA A 425 7.98 0.36 -4.60
C ALA A 425 8.38 1.53 -3.68
N GLN A 426 7.49 2.00 -2.80
CA GLN A 426 7.84 3.05 -1.83
C GLN A 426 8.90 2.57 -0.83
N SER A 427 8.87 1.28 -0.45
CA SER A 427 9.90 0.68 0.39
C SER A 427 11.23 0.54 -0.35
N PRO A 428 12.38 0.95 0.22
CA PRO A 428 13.68 0.75 -0.42
C PRO A 428 14.05 -0.73 -0.66
N SER A 429 13.59 -1.65 0.21
CA SER A 429 13.93 -3.07 0.13
C SER A 429 13.20 -3.82 -0.98
N SER A 430 12.05 -3.32 -1.44
CA SER A 430 11.25 -3.95 -2.49
C SER A 430 11.74 -3.65 -3.90
N ARG A 431 12.29 -2.44 -4.13
CA ARG A 431 12.66 -1.93 -5.48
C ARG A 431 13.60 -2.88 -6.24
N PRO A 432 14.64 -3.50 -5.64
CA PRO A 432 15.48 -4.47 -6.35
C PRO A 432 14.72 -5.75 -6.72
N ILE A 433 13.78 -6.19 -5.88
CA ILE A 433 12.98 -7.40 -6.10
C ILE A 433 12.01 -7.18 -7.27
N LEU A 434 11.28 -6.05 -7.24
CA LEU A 434 10.39 -5.62 -8.32
C LEU A 434 11.16 -5.38 -9.63
N GLY A 435 12.39 -4.87 -9.55
CA GLY A 435 13.27 -4.70 -10.71
C GLY A 435 13.62 -6.04 -11.37
N LYS A 436 13.97 -7.05 -10.57
CA LYS A 436 14.18 -8.43 -11.03
C LYS A 436 12.90 -9.14 -11.48
N ALA A 437 11.74 -8.53 -11.27
CA ALA A 437 10.45 -9.00 -11.77
C ALA A 437 10.03 -8.26 -13.06
N HIS A 438 10.94 -7.50 -13.69
CA HIS A 438 10.73 -6.84 -14.99
C HIS A 438 9.58 -5.83 -15.02
N VAL A 439 9.28 -5.18 -13.88
CA VAL A 439 8.17 -4.21 -13.77
C VAL A 439 8.33 -3.01 -14.71
N LEU A 440 9.55 -2.49 -14.89
CA LEU A 440 9.80 -1.34 -15.77
C LEU A 440 9.67 -1.71 -17.25
N GLU A 441 10.09 -2.92 -17.60
CA GLU A 441 9.96 -3.49 -18.93
C GLU A 441 8.49 -3.75 -19.27
N ALA A 442 7.71 -4.25 -18.31
CA ALA A 442 6.27 -4.43 -18.42
C ALA A 442 5.55 -3.09 -18.62
N LEU A 443 5.87 -2.06 -17.82
CA LEU A 443 5.33 -0.71 -18.01
C LEU A 443 5.62 -0.17 -19.42
N ARG A 444 6.84 -0.37 -19.91
CA ARG A 444 7.27 0.10 -21.24
C ARG A 444 6.50 -0.56 -22.38
N THR A 445 6.08 -1.82 -22.25
CA THR A 445 5.33 -2.54 -23.30
C THR A 445 3.81 -2.42 -23.14
N SER A 446 3.32 -2.04 -21.95
CA SER A 446 1.89 -1.95 -21.60
C SER A 446 1.03 -0.95 -22.38
N GLN A 447 1.67 -0.07 -23.17
CA GLN A 447 1.03 1.04 -23.87
C GLN A 447 0.40 2.10 -22.95
N VAL A 448 0.63 2.06 -21.63
CA VAL A 448 0.07 3.04 -20.68
C VAL A 448 0.54 4.47 -20.98
N PHE A 449 1.76 4.63 -21.48
CA PHE A 449 2.33 5.95 -21.85
C PHE A 449 2.04 6.35 -23.31
N ASN A 450 1.22 5.61 -24.05
CA ASN A 450 0.85 5.98 -25.42
C ASN A 450 -0.25 7.04 -25.44
N ASP A 451 -0.33 7.79 -26.54
CA ASP A 451 -1.32 8.84 -26.80
C ASP A 451 -2.77 8.34 -26.70
N LYS A 452 -3.03 7.10 -27.12
CA LYS A 452 -4.34 6.44 -26.97
C LYS A 452 -4.80 6.30 -25.53
N ALA A 453 -3.88 6.32 -24.56
CA ALA A 453 -4.17 6.18 -23.14
C ALA A 453 -4.32 7.54 -22.41
N ASP A 454 -4.24 8.67 -23.12
CA ASP A 454 -4.26 10.01 -22.50
C ASP A 454 -5.61 10.35 -21.83
N LEU A 455 -6.70 9.65 -22.17
CA LEU A 455 -7.98 9.73 -21.45
C LEU A 455 -7.91 9.10 -20.04
N ALA A 456 -6.91 8.27 -19.76
CA ALA A 456 -6.69 7.56 -18.51
C ALA A 456 -5.58 8.20 -17.66
N GLU A 457 -5.66 9.52 -17.45
CA GLU A 457 -4.63 10.30 -16.73
C GLU A 457 -4.27 9.71 -15.35
N VAL A 458 -5.26 9.21 -14.60
CA VAL A 458 -5.06 8.59 -13.27
C VAL A 458 -4.14 7.37 -13.34
N VAL A 459 -4.29 6.54 -14.37
CA VAL A 459 -3.47 5.35 -14.59
C VAL A 459 -2.07 5.75 -15.04
N GLN A 460 -1.97 6.72 -15.95
CA GLN A 460 -0.69 7.27 -16.41
C GLN A 460 0.11 7.89 -15.26
N MET A 461 -0.53 8.68 -14.40
CA MET A 461 0.09 9.25 -13.20
C MET A 461 0.58 8.13 -12.26
N SER A 462 -0.24 7.11 -12.01
CA SER A 462 0.18 5.96 -11.19
C SER A 462 1.41 5.25 -11.78
N ALA A 463 1.46 5.08 -13.10
CA ALA A 463 2.59 4.48 -13.81
C ALA A 463 3.86 5.33 -13.72
N VAL A 464 3.75 6.65 -13.88
CA VAL A 464 4.87 7.60 -13.70
C VAL A 464 5.40 7.53 -12.26
N ASN A 465 4.51 7.50 -11.27
CA ASN A 465 4.88 7.39 -9.86
C ASN A 465 5.57 6.06 -9.55
N LEU A 466 5.09 4.95 -10.10
CA LEU A 466 5.76 3.65 -9.98
C LEU A 466 7.19 3.72 -10.52
N SER A 467 7.39 4.23 -11.74
CA SER A 467 8.72 4.42 -12.33
C SER A 467 9.63 5.31 -11.47
N LYS A 468 9.11 6.39 -10.91
CA LYS A 468 9.83 7.29 -9.99
C LYS A 468 10.32 6.55 -8.74
N HIS A 469 9.43 5.83 -8.06
CA HIS A 469 9.78 5.07 -6.86
C HIS A 469 10.79 3.97 -7.16
N MET A 470 10.61 3.23 -8.26
CA MET A 470 11.53 2.19 -8.71
C MET A 470 12.96 2.70 -8.95
N CYS A 471 13.11 3.92 -9.48
CA CYS A 471 14.42 4.52 -9.77
C CYS A 471 15.06 5.22 -8.56
N THR A 472 14.33 5.46 -7.48
CA THR A 472 14.83 6.21 -6.32
C THR A 472 15.91 5.42 -5.58
N HIS A 473 17.14 5.95 -5.53
CA HIS A 473 18.31 5.31 -4.91
C HIS A 473 18.59 3.87 -5.41
N ASN A 474 18.25 3.58 -6.67
CA ASN A 474 18.45 2.25 -7.26
C ASN A 474 19.08 2.36 -8.65
N VAL A 475 20.36 2.01 -8.74
CA VAL A 475 21.16 2.12 -9.97
C VAL A 475 20.64 1.16 -11.04
N ALA A 476 20.42 -0.13 -10.69
CA ALA A 476 19.99 -1.15 -11.65
C ALA A 476 18.65 -0.79 -12.32
N ASN A 477 17.65 -0.37 -11.53
CA ASN A 477 16.37 0.05 -12.08
C ASN A 477 16.50 1.33 -12.93
N SER A 478 17.39 2.26 -12.53
CA SER A 478 17.63 3.47 -13.33
C SER A 478 18.27 3.16 -14.68
N ILE A 479 19.18 2.18 -14.74
CA ILE A 479 19.75 1.68 -16.01
C ILE A 479 18.64 1.10 -16.90
N ILE A 480 17.78 0.25 -16.35
CA ILE A 480 16.66 -0.38 -17.09
C ILE A 480 15.67 0.69 -17.59
N CYS A 481 15.37 1.70 -16.79
CA CYS A 481 14.45 2.78 -17.15
C CYS A 481 14.95 3.59 -18.35
N VAL A 482 16.27 3.81 -18.44
CA VAL A 482 16.92 4.65 -19.46
C VAL A 482 17.23 3.89 -20.74
N LEU A 483 17.75 2.67 -20.63
CA LEU A 483 18.25 1.93 -21.78
C LEU A 483 17.13 1.23 -22.57
N LYS A 484 17.37 1.05 -23.86
CA LYS A 484 16.55 0.20 -24.73
C LYS A 484 16.95 -1.28 -24.51
N VAL A 485 16.04 -2.21 -24.82
CA VAL A 485 16.32 -3.65 -24.69
C VAL A 485 16.92 -4.23 -25.97
N ASP A 486 16.61 -3.65 -27.14
CA ASP A 486 17.08 -4.13 -28.44
C ASP A 486 17.79 -3.03 -29.26
N ASP A 487 18.75 -3.44 -30.10
CA ASP A 487 19.35 -2.62 -31.18
C ASP A 487 18.35 -2.28 -32.30
N ASN A 488 17.10 -2.75 -32.21
CA ASN A 488 16.02 -2.33 -33.08
C ASN A 488 15.73 -0.83 -32.88
N GLN A 489 15.95 -0.06 -33.95
CA GLN A 489 15.86 1.41 -33.97
C GLN A 489 14.50 1.97 -33.51
N SER A 490 13.42 1.17 -33.54
CA SER A 490 12.06 1.58 -33.18
C SER A 490 11.71 1.49 -31.68
N SER A 491 12.50 0.78 -30.85
CA SER A 491 12.17 0.64 -29.43
C SER A 491 12.46 1.94 -28.66
N THR A 492 11.55 2.37 -27.79
CA THR A 492 11.73 3.54 -26.90
C THR A 492 11.95 3.06 -25.47
N SER A 493 12.79 3.76 -24.69
CA SER A 493 12.96 3.42 -23.27
C SER A 493 11.77 3.89 -22.45
N CYS A 494 11.63 3.34 -21.24
CA CYS A 494 10.58 3.73 -20.31
C CYS A 494 10.65 5.24 -20.01
N LEU A 495 11.85 5.77 -19.76
CA LEU A 495 12.07 7.19 -19.54
C LEU A 495 11.66 8.03 -20.76
N SER A 496 12.03 7.63 -21.98
CA SER A 496 11.64 8.36 -23.19
C SER A 496 10.13 8.46 -23.36
N GLN A 497 9.38 7.38 -23.05
CA GLN A 497 7.92 7.39 -23.11
C GLN A 497 7.30 8.32 -22.06
N ILE A 498 7.81 8.30 -20.82
CA ILE A 498 7.35 9.20 -19.73
C ILE A 498 7.59 10.67 -20.08
N LEU A 499 8.76 10.98 -20.65
CA LEU A 499 9.09 12.34 -21.05
C LEU A 499 8.26 12.79 -22.25
N ALA A 500 7.93 11.90 -23.19
CA ALA A 500 7.01 12.18 -24.29
C ALA A 500 5.59 12.48 -23.77
N LEU A 501 5.09 11.70 -22.81
CA LEU A 501 3.82 11.96 -22.12
C LEU A 501 3.84 13.35 -21.43
N SER A 502 4.93 13.66 -20.71
CA SER A 502 5.11 14.94 -20.02
C SER A 502 5.10 16.14 -20.98
N ARG A 503 5.52 15.96 -22.23
CA ARG A 503 5.50 17.04 -23.23
C ARG A 503 4.09 17.29 -23.81
N ARG A 504 3.28 16.23 -23.95
CA ARG A 504 1.98 16.31 -24.63
C ARG A 504 0.78 16.51 -23.70
N THR A 505 0.91 16.16 -22.42
CA THR A 505 -0.15 16.41 -21.41
C THR A 505 -0.26 17.90 -21.07
N ASP A 506 -1.44 18.35 -20.65
CA ASP A 506 -1.65 19.67 -20.05
C ASP A 506 -1.61 19.64 -18.51
N SER A 507 -1.53 18.45 -17.90
CA SER A 507 -1.57 18.24 -16.46
C SER A 507 -0.22 18.56 -15.80
N VAL A 508 -0.14 19.69 -15.08
CA VAL A 508 1.06 20.11 -14.33
C VAL A 508 1.57 19.03 -13.35
N PRO A 509 0.70 18.30 -12.61
CA PRO A 509 1.13 17.15 -11.80
C PRO A 509 1.88 16.09 -12.61
N VAL A 510 1.33 15.65 -13.75
CA VAL A 510 1.96 14.62 -14.61
C VAL A 510 3.32 15.10 -15.12
N LYS A 511 3.41 16.36 -15.57
CA LYS A 511 4.69 16.95 -16.02
C LYS A 511 5.73 17.00 -14.92
N SER A 512 5.32 17.42 -13.72
CA SER A 512 6.24 17.56 -12.58
C SER A 512 6.75 16.20 -12.14
N GLU A 513 5.86 15.21 -12.01
CA GLU A 513 6.24 13.87 -11.61
C GLU A 513 7.03 13.12 -12.68
N GLY A 514 6.75 13.35 -13.97
CA GLY A 514 7.58 12.86 -15.07
C GLY A 514 9.01 13.41 -15.03
N ALA A 515 9.18 14.70 -14.75
CA ALA A 515 10.50 15.30 -14.53
C ALA A 515 11.19 14.74 -13.26
N ARG A 516 10.43 14.38 -12.22
CA ARG A 516 10.99 13.75 -11.01
C ARG A 516 11.48 12.32 -11.24
N VAL A 517 10.92 11.59 -12.23
CA VAL A 517 11.52 10.32 -12.68
C VAL A 517 12.94 10.58 -13.18
N LEU A 518 13.13 11.59 -14.05
CA LEU A 518 14.45 11.99 -14.55
C LEU A 518 15.39 12.42 -13.42
N VAL A 519 14.93 13.22 -12.46
CA VAL A 519 15.72 13.62 -11.28
C VAL A 519 16.24 12.38 -10.54
N ASN A 520 15.37 11.42 -10.24
CA ASN A 520 15.76 10.23 -9.48
C ASN A 520 16.69 9.31 -10.26
N VAL A 521 16.49 9.18 -11.58
CA VAL A 521 17.40 8.48 -12.48
C VAL A 521 18.79 9.12 -12.45
N VAL A 522 18.90 10.44 -12.64
CA VAL A 522 20.19 11.16 -12.62
C VAL A 522 20.86 11.01 -11.26
N LYS A 523 20.14 11.23 -10.16
CA LYS A 523 20.67 11.09 -8.80
C LYS A 523 21.19 9.67 -8.52
N SER A 524 20.46 8.64 -8.95
CA SER A 524 20.87 7.25 -8.77
C SER A 524 22.09 6.90 -9.63
N LEU A 525 22.06 7.21 -10.91
CA LEU A 525 23.16 6.92 -11.85
C LEU A 525 24.45 7.67 -11.50
N CYS A 526 24.36 8.89 -10.99
CA CYS A 526 25.53 9.69 -10.59
C CYS A 526 25.91 9.52 -9.10
N SER A 527 25.28 8.61 -8.37
CA SER A 527 25.62 8.35 -6.96
C SER A 527 26.93 7.58 -6.78
N SER A 528 27.49 7.54 -5.58
CA SER A 528 28.64 6.69 -5.25
C SER A 528 28.27 5.21 -5.02
N ILE A 529 26.99 4.84 -5.14
CA ILE A 529 26.48 3.49 -4.86
C ILE A 529 26.67 2.60 -6.10
N GLY A 530 27.00 1.33 -5.89
CA GLY A 530 27.16 0.32 -6.96
C GLY A 530 28.50 0.41 -7.69
N ASP A 531 28.63 -0.36 -8.77
CA ASP A 531 29.84 -0.31 -9.61
C ASP A 531 29.83 0.95 -10.48
N LEU A 532 30.82 1.83 -10.28
CA LEU A 532 30.99 3.06 -11.05
C LEU A 532 31.55 2.80 -12.46
N ARG A 533 32.12 1.62 -12.70
CA ARG A 533 32.74 1.23 -13.98
C ARG A 533 31.84 0.35 -14.84
N GLU A 534 30.62 0.07 -14.38
CA GLU A 534 29.65 -0.72 -15.15
C GLU A 534 29.35 -0.05 -16.49
N SER A 535 29.60 -0.75 -17.60
CA SER A 535 29.47 -0.18 -18.94
C SER A 535 28.05 0.28 -19.27
N ARG A 536 27.03 -0.49 -18.82
CA ARG A 536 25.61 -0.11 -19.00
C ARG A 536 25.25 1.15 -18.22
N ARG A 537 25.82 1.33 -17.03
CA ARG A 537 25.65 2.55 -16.23
C ARG A 537 26.22 3.76 -16.95
N GLN A 538 27.43 3.64 -17.50
CA GLN A 538 28.05 4.74 -18.24
C GLN A 538 27.24 5.10 -19.48
N LEU A 539 26.78 4.10 -20.24
CA LEU A 539 25.88 4.32 -21.38
C LEU A 539 24.59 5.05 -20.96
N ALA A 540 24.00 4.67 -19.83
CA ALA A 540 22.80 5.33 -19.32
C ALA A 540 23.08 6.79 -18.90
N ILE A 541 24.23 7.07 -18.26
CA ILE A 541 24.68 8.42 -17.92
C ILE A 541 24.83 9.27 -19.19
N ASP A 542 25.44 8.72 -20.23
CA ASP A 542 25.65 9.42 -21.50
C ASP A 542 24.31 9.75 -22.19
N VAL A 543 23.33 8.84 -22.12
CA VAL A 543 21.97 9.06 -22.66
C VAL A 543 21.23 10.18 -21.92
N VAL A 544 21.28 10.19 -20.58
CA VAL A 544 20.58 11.22 -19.79
C VAL A 544 21.32 12.56 -19.78
N THR A 545 22.61 12.58 -20.11
CA THR A 545 23.41 13.81 -20.28
C THR A 545 23.14 14.41 -21.65
N SER A 546 21.95 14.99 -21.81
CA SER A 546 21.48 15.61 -23.05
C SER A 546 20.83 16.97 -22.81
N LEU A 547 20.76 17.79 -23.87
CA LEU A 547 20.06 19.06 -23.84
C LEU A 547 18.57 18.89 -23.49
N ASP A 548 17.95 17.81 -23.96
CA ASP A 548 16.56 17.48 -23.66
C ASP A 548 16.31 17.29 -22.16
N SER A 549 17.16 16.51 -21.49
CA SER A 549 17.10 16.32 -20.03
C SER A 549 17.30 17.64 -19.29
N ALA A 550 18.28 18.45 -19.70
CA ALA A 550 18.55 19.75 -19.10
C ALA A 550 17.35 20.70 -19.24
N ASN A 551 16.71 20.74 -20.41
CA ASN A 551 15.50 21.52 -20.66
C ASN A 551 14.34 21.08 -19.76
N ILE A 552 14.11 19.78 -19.58
CA ILE A 552 13.06 19.26 -18.69
C ILE A 552 13.30 19.67 -17.24
N LEU A 553 14.55 19.58 -16.76
CA LEU A 553 14.91 20.01 -15.40
C LEU A 553 14.77 21.54 -15.22
N ALA A 554 15.14 22.32 -16.24
CA ALA A 554 14.94 23.77 -16.24
C ALA A 554 13.46 24.15 -16.22
N GLN A 555 12.60 23.44 -16.95
CA GLN A 555 11.15 23.62 -16.90
C GLN A 555 10.56 23.20 -15.55
N LEU A 556 11.06 22.12 -14.93
CA LEU A 556 10.67 21.74 -13.57
C LEU A 556 11.02 22.85 -12.56
N LEU A 557 12.19 23.46 -12.69
CA LEU A 557 12.58 24.60 -11.86
C LEU A 557 11.63 25.80 -12.04
N GLN A 558 11.31 26.16 -13.29
CA GLN A 558 10.46 27.30 -13.61
C GLN A 558 9.05 27.18 -13.03
N ARG A 559 8.44 25.99 -13.11
CA ARG A 559 7.06 25.73 -12.63
C ARG A 559 6.96 25.55 -11.11
N SER A 560 8.08 25.35 -10.40
CA SER A 560 8.09 24.91 -8.99
C SER A 560 8.30 26.03 -7.97
N LYS A 561 7.99 27.29 -8.29
CA LYS A 561 8.23 28.46 -7.40
C LYS A 561 7.75 28.26 -5.95
N LYS A 562 6.63 27.53 -5.76
CA LYS A 562 6.05 27.25 -4.44
C LYS A 562 6.59 25.98 -3.76
N HIS A 563 7.24 25.09 -4.50
CA HIS A 563 7.65 23.78 -4.03
C HIS A 563 9.18 23.68 -3.89
N VAL A 564 9.68 24.10 -2.73
CA VAL A 564 11.13 24.14 -2.41
C VAL A 564 11.84 22.80 -2.65
N ILE A 565 11.16 21.68 -2.37
CA ILE A 565 11.70 20.34 -2.58
C ILE A 565 11.98 20.10 -4.07
N LEU A 566 11.03 20.42 -4.95
CA LEU A 566 11.18 20.25 -6.40
C LEU A 566 12.27 21.16 -6.97
N LEU A 567 12.41 22.38 -6.44
CA LEU A 567 13.49 23.29 -6.81
C LEU A 567 14.86 22.68 -6.47
N ASN A 568 15.03 22.15 -5.26
CA ASN A 568 16.28 21.51 -4.85
C ASN A 568 16.57 20.25 -5.67
N GLU A 569 15.56 19.41 -5.89
CA GLU A 569 15.63 18.21 -6.72
C GLU A 569 16.14 18.55 -8.14
N ALA A 570 15.58 19.58 -8.77
CA ALA A 570 16.00 20.05 -10.09
C ALA A 570 17.43 20.61 -10.10
N ILE A 571 17.79 21.45 -9.12
CA ILE A 571 19.13 22.05 -9.00
C ILE A 571 20.19 20.96 -8.79
N VAL A 572 19.95 20.00 -7.90
CA VAL A 572 20.87 18.90 -7.64
C VAL A 572 21.03 18.01 -8.87
N ALA A 573 19.94 17.67 -9.57
CA ALA A 573 20.03 16.88 -10.80
C ALA A 573 20.82 17.62 -11.88
N MET A 574 20.57 18.92 -12.08
CA MET A 574 21.35 19.75 -13.01
C MET A 574 22.82 19.81 -12.62
N LEU A 575 23.14 19.99 -11.33
CA LEU A 575 24.51 19.97 -10.83
C LEU A 575 25.21 18.63 -11.09
N LEU A 576 24.51 17.50 -10.92
CA LEU A 576 25.10 16.19 -11.23
C LEU A 576 25.37 16.02 -12.73
N LEU A 577 24.49 16.54 -13.59
CA LEU A 577 24.73 16.58 -15.03
C LEU A 577 25.95 17.43 -15.39
N THR A 578 26.20 18.56 -14.71
CA THR A 578 27.36 19.41 -15.03
C THR A 578 28.71 18.73 -14.77
N HIS A 579 28.74 17.69 -13.92
CA HIS A 579 29.94 16.90 -13.68
C HIS A 579 30.17 15.81 -14.74
N GLN A 580 29.26 15.66 -15.71
CA GLN A 580 29.40 14.73 -16.83
C GLN A 580 29.97 15.44 -18.07
N PRO A 581 30.64 14.71 -18.98
CA PRO A 581 31.14 15.28 -20.23
C PRO A 581 30.04 16.01 -21.01
N LYS A 582 30.30 17.25 -21.44
CA LYS A 582 29.34 18.16 -22.13
C LYS A 582 28.10 18.56 -21.33
N GLY A 583 27.87 18.01 -20.14
CA GLY A 583 26.67 18.29 -19.36
C GLY A 583 26.58 19.74 -18.88
N ALA A 584 27.72 20.37 -18.55
CA ALA A 584 27.75 21.78 -18.19
C ALA A 584 27.27 22.71 -19.33
N VAL A 585 27.60 22.39 -20.58
CA VAL A 585 27.13 23.13 -21.77
C VAL A 585 25.61 22.99 -21.91
N PHE A 586 25.08 21.76 -21.81
CA PHE A 586 23.64 21.52 -21.93
C PHE A 586 22.83 22.21 -20.83
N VAL A 587 23.32 22.19 -19.59
CA VAL A 587 22.65 22.86 -18.47
C VAL A 587 22.72 24.38 -18.61
N LEU A 588 23.84 24.93 -19.08
CA LEU A 588 23.97 26.36 -19.36
C LEU A 588 22.93 26.80 -20.39
N ASP A 589 22.90 26.13 -21.54
CA ASP A 589 21.96 26.43 -22.63
C ASP A 589 20.50 26.35 -22.15
N ALA A 590 20.15 25.31 -21.39
CA ALA A 590 18.80 25.13 -20.85
C ALA A 590 18.39 26.22 -19.84
N VAL A 591 19.32 26.70 -19.01
CA VAL A 591 19.05 27.72 -17.98
C VAL A 591 18.81 29.10 -18.60
N VAL A 592 19.55 29.44 -19.67
CA VAL A 592 19.44 30.76 -20.33
C VAL A 592 18.34 30.84 -21.38
N THR A 593 17.82 29.70 -21.82
CA THR A 593 16.74 29.60 -22.82
C THR A 593 15.39 29.93 -22.21
N GLU A 594 14.56 30.66 -22.96
CA GLU A 594 13.16 30.86 -22.60
C GLU A 594 12.35 29.59 -22.90
N HIS A 595 11.64 29.08 -21.91
CA HIS A 595 10.77 27.91 -22.06
C HIS A 595 9.29 28.34 -22.13
N PRO A 596 8.42 27.52 -22.75
CA PRO A 596 7.01 27.82 -22.88
C PRO A 596 6.35 28.12 -21.51
N LYS A 597 5.63 29.26 -21.42
CA LYS A 597 4.83 29.59 -20.24
C LYS A 597 3.54 28.77 -20.26
N GLU A 598 3.27 28.03 -19.19
CA GLU A 598 2.03 27.25 -19.08
C GLU A 598 0.84 28.18 -18.78
N ILE A 599 -0.19 28.09 -19.61
CA ILE A 599 -1.48 28.76 -19.40
C ILE A 599 -2.33 27.80 -18.58
N ASN A 600 -2.69 28.17 -17.34
CA ASN A 600 -3.55 27.32 -16.52
C ASN A 600 -4.93 27.18 -17.16
N PRO A 601 -5.43 25.96 -17.43
CA PRO A 601 -6.83 25.77 -17.77
C PRO A 601 -7.72 26.12 -16.57
N PRO A 602 -8.97 26.60 -16.79
CA PRO A 602 -9.93 26.81 -15.72
C PRO A 602 -10.17 25.50 -14.98
N SER A 603 -10.10 25.56 -13.65
CA SER A 603 -10.15 24.42 -12.74
C SER A 603 -11.33 23.49 -13.03
N ARG A 604 -11.12 22.33 -13.64
CA ARG A 604 -12.09 21.23 -13.56
C ARG A 604 -11.94 20.59 -12.20
N LYS A 605 -12.90 20.86 -11.31
CA LYS A 605 -13.11 20.06 -10.10
C LYS A 605 -13.51 18.65 -10.55
N ASN A 606 -12.58 17.70 -10.52
CA ASN A 606 -12.96 16.29 -10.51
C ASN A 606 -13.42 15.95 -9.09
N SER A 607 -14.71 15.66 -8.98
CA SER A 607 -15.36 15.14 -7.79
C SER A 607 -14.88 13.71 -7.53
N LEU A 608 -14.07 13.53 -6.47
CA LEU A 608 -13.87 12.32 -5.67
C LEU A 608 -12.90 12.72 -4.53
N ASP A 609 -13.43 13.44 -3.54
CA ASP A 609 -12.73 13.73 -2.28
C ASP A 609 -12.92 12.52 -1.36
N ILE A 610 -11.84 11.82 -1.01
CA ILE A 610 -11.76 10.97 0.18
C ILE A 610 -10.87 11.67 1.20
N SER A 611 -11.43 11.80 2.39
CA SER A 611 -10.97 12.59 3.53
C SER A 611 -9.68 12.05 4.15
N THR A 612 -8.55 12.72 3.93
CA THR A 612 -7.41 12.74 4.87
C THR A 612 -6.80 14.13 4.89
N PRO A 613 -6.47 14.71 6.07
CA PRO A 613 -5.79 16.00 6.12
C PRO A 613 -4.30 15.78 5.79
N ALA A 614 -3.97 15.72 4.50
CA ALA A 614 -2.59 15.84 4.05
C ALA A 614 -2.14 17.30 4.22
N PRO A 615 -0.91 17.57 4.71
CA PRO A 615 -0.40 18.93 4.78
C PRO A 615 -0.31 19.49 3.36
N ASP A 616 -0.98 20.62 3.11
CA ASP A 616 -1.06 21.38 1.85
C ASP A 616 0.10 21.13 0.84
N THR A 617 -0.04 20.11 -0.02
CA THR A 617 0.92 19.81 -1.11
C THR A 617 0.31 19.88 -2.51
N ASN A 618 -0.97 20.21 -2.66
CA ASN A 618 -1.58 20.31 -3.99
C ASN A 618 -1.07 21.56 -4.74
N PRO A 619 -0.47 21.39 -5.94
CA PRO A 619 0.13 22.48 -6.71
C PRO A 619 -0.96 23.19 -7.51
N THR A 620 -1.84 23.94 -6.86
CA THR A 620 -2.76 24.84 -7.56
C THR A 620 -2.75 26.23 -6.94
N SER A 621 -2.86 27.23 -7.83
CA SER A 621 -3.14 28.66 -7.59
C SER A 621 -1.90 29.59 -7.45
N PRO A 622 -2.06 30.94 -7.53
CA PRO A 622 -1.64 31.75 -8.68
C PRO A 622 -0.59 32.80 -8.29
N GLU A 623 0.24 33.24 -9.26
CA GLU A 623 0.99 34.50 -9.33
C GLU A 623 1.96 34.39 -10.51
N GLU A 624 2.18 35.47 -11.27
CA GLU A 624 3.14 35.50 -12.39
C GLU A 624 4.49 34.90 -11.96
N GLY A 625 4.79 33.71 -12.51
CA GLY A 625 6.05 33.01 -12.27
C GLY A 625 7.21 33.73 -12.96
N PRO A 626 8.45 33.52 -12.52
CA PRO A 626 9.63 34.04 -13.21
C PRO A 626 9.61 33.67 -14.70
N SER A 627 9.98 34.63 -15.54
CA SER A 627 9.97 34.52 -17.01
C SER A 627 10.88 33.42 -17.53
N THR A 628 11.99 33.14 -16.84
CA THR A 628 13.00 32.16 -17.25
C THR A 628 13.49 31.30 -16.07
N PRO A 629 14.11 30.13 -16.32
CA PRO A 629 14.78 29.35 -15.28
C PRO A 629 15.87 30.17 -14.57
N LEU A 630 16.65 30.97 -15.30
CA LEU A 630 17.67 31.85 -14.73
C LEU A 630 17.08 32.89 -13.75
N ASP A 631 15.91 33.45 -14.06
CA ASP A 631 15.20 34.35 -13.14
C ASP A 631 14.78 33.63 -11.85
N MET A 632 14.37 32.35 -11.95
CA MET A 632 14.05 31.53 -10.79
C MET A 632 15.29 31.27 -9.92
N LEU A 633 16.45 30.99 -10.54
CA LEU A 633 17.73 30.86 -9.81
C LEU A 633 18.07 32.17 -9.09
N ALA A 634 17.95 33.31 -9.77
CA ALA A 634 18.19 34.62 -9.17
C ALA A 634 17.23 34.92 -8.00
N LEU A 635 15.97 34.53 -8.13
CA LEU A 635 14.97 34.65 -7.06
C LEU A 635 15.37 33.83 -5.82
N ILE A 636 15.83 32.59 -6.02
CA ILE A 636 16.29 31.70 -4.94
C ILE A 636 17.50 32.30 -4.22
N LEU A 637 18.46 32.87 -4.95
CA LEU A 637 19.63 33.53 -4.35
C LEU A 637 19.27 34.77 -3.55
N LYS A 638 18.44 35.65 -4.12
CA LYS A 638 18.01 36.90 -3.48
C LYS A 638 17.29 36.63 -2.16
N ASN A 639 16.45 35.59 -2.14
CA ASN A 639 15.74 35.10 -0.95
C ASN A 639 15.12 36.22 -0.07
N VAL A 640 14.52 37.23 -0.71
CA VAL A 640 14.06 38.46 -0.05
C VAL A 640 13.10 38.18 1.10
N GLU A 641 12.24 37.17 0.94
CA GLU A 641 11.24 36.74 1.93
C GLU A 641 11.75 35.65 2.88
N GLY A 642 12.99 35.18 2.73
CA GLY A 642 13.52 34.06 3.52
C GLY A 642 12.85 32.71 3.26
N LYS A 643 12.12 32.58 2.14
CA LYS A 643 11.33 31.41 1.74
C LYS A 643 12.19 30.20 1.34
N PHE A 644 13.40 30.42 0.86
CA PHE A 644 14.28 29.36 0.36
C PHE A 644 15.31 28.95 1.43
N PRO A 645 15.38 27.64 1.79
CA PRO A 645 16.36 27.13 2.75
C PRO A 645 17.80 27.37 2.30
N ALA A 646 18.72 27.34 3.27
CA ALA A 646 20.16 27.46 3.00
C ALA A 646 20.70 26.34 2.10
N GLU A 647 20.21 25.12 2.26
CA GLU A 647 20.60 23.96 1.42
C GLU A 647 20.38 24.24 -0.07
N VAL A 648 19.17 24.66 -0.45
CA VAL A 648 18.81 24.92 -1.85
C VAL A 648 19.70 26.00 -2.45
N ARG A 649 20.01 27.03 -1.65
CA ARG A 649 20.91 28.13 -2.07
C ARG A 649 22.36 27.69 -2.17
N ALA A 650 22.82 26.78 -1.31
CA ALA A 650 24.18 26.24 -1.38
C ALA A 650 24.38 25.36 -2.63
N ASN A 651 23.43 24.46 -2.90
CA ASN A 651 23.42 23.65 -4.12
C ASN A 651 23.35 24.53 -5.37
N LEU A 652 22.59 25.63 -5.29
CA LEU A 652 22.54 26.63 -6.34
C LEU A 652 23.87 27.34 -6.56
N CYS A 653 24.54 27.78 -5.49
CA CYS A 653 25.87 28.40 -5.61
C CYS A 653 26.89 27.44 -6.23
N ALA A 654 26.84 26.14 -5.89
CA ALA A 654 27.69 25.13 -6.52
C ALA A 654 27.40 25.01 -8.03
N LEU A 655 26.13 24.96 -8.42
CA LEU A 655 25.72 24.95 -9.83
C LEU A 655 26.22 26.19 -10.58
N LEU A 656 26.02 27.38 -10.02
CA LEU A 656 26.49 28.62 -10.62
C LEU A 656 28.01 28.74 -10.67
N GLY A 657 28.71 28.13 -9.70
CA GLY A 657 30.16 28.02 -9.71
C GLY A 657 30.70 27.23 -10.91
N VAL A 658 29.91 26.28 -11.45
CA VAL A 658 30.25 25.57 -12.70
C VAL A 658 29.80 26.36 -13.92
N LEU A 659 28.55 26.84 -13.94
CA LEU A 659 27.99 27.59 -15.08
C LEU A 659 28.68 28.93 -15.33
N GLY A 660 29.34 29.48 -14.33
CA GLY A 660 30.09 30.73 -14.40
C GLY A 660 31.56 30.59 -14.80
N GLN A 661 32.07 29.39 -15.11
CA GLN A 661 33.49 29.18 -15.42
C GLN A 661 33.89 29.71 -16.80
N ASP A 662 35.11 30.23 -16.93
CA ASP A 662 35.62 30.71 -18.22
C ASP A 662 35.90 29.55 -19.21
N SER A 663 36.09 28.31 -18.74
CA SER A 663 36.25 27.11 -19.58
C SER A 663 35.08 26.92 -20.55
N LEU A 664 33.85 27.21 -20.11
CA LEU A 664 32.64 27.10 -20.92
C LEU A 664 32.58 28.13 -22.06
N LYS A 665 33.34 29.23 -21.97
CA LYS A 665 33.43 30.22 -23.05
C LYS A 665 34.20 29.69 -24.26
N THR A 666 35.07 28.70 -24.05
CA THR A 666 35.95 28.15 -25.09
C THR A 666 35.50 26.78 -25.61
N GLU A 667 34.66 26.06 -24.86
CA GLU A 667 34.15 24.75 -25.25
C GLU A 667 32.98 24.84 -26.25
N SER A 668 32.91 23.88 -27.19
CA SER A 668 31.75 23.57 -28.05
C SER A 668 31.01 24.77 -28.68
N GLY A 669 31.75 25.68 -29.32
CA GLY A 669 31.16 26.73 -30.16
C GLY A 669 30.98 28.09 -29.49
N GLY A 670 31.59 28.31 -28.32
CA GLY A 670 31.74 29.63 -27.71
C GLY A 670 30.47 30.13 -27.02
N ARG A 671 30.29 29.83 -25.73
CA ARG A 671 29.12 30.22 -24.92
C ARG A 671 29.36 31.47 -24.10
N GLU A 672 30.14 32.39 -24.66
CA GLU A 672 30.56 33.62 -23.97
C GLU A 672 29.37 34.47 -23.55
N GLY A 673 28.37 34.63 -24.44
CA GLY A 673 27.17 35.41 -24.18
C GLY A 673 26.31 34.80 -23.06
N GLU A 674 26.19 33.48 -23.03
CA GLU A 674 25.40 32.73 -22.06
C GLU A 674 26.05 32.77 -20.67
N VAL A 675 27.37 32.51 -20.60
CA VAL A 675 28.13 32.62 -19.34
C VAL A 675 28.06 34.04 -18.79
N GLU A 676 28.24 35.07 -19.63
CA GLU A 676 28.18 36.45 -19.15
C GLU A 676 26.76 36.85 -18.74
N ARG A 677 25.72 36.31 -19.38
CA ARG A 677 24.33 36.50 -18.94
C ARG A 677 24.10 35.91 -17.54
N VAL A 678 24.54 34.69 -17.28
CA VAL A 678 24.42 34.06 -15.94
C VAL A 678 25.18 34.87 -14.89
N ARG A 679 26.42 35.28 -15.20
CA ARG A 679 27.22 36.15 -14.32
C ARG A 679 26.49 37.46 -14.04
N MET A 680 26.05 38.17 -15.07
CA MET A 680 25.37 39.46 -14.95
C MET A 680 24.13 39.38 -14.04
N VAL A 681 23.26 38.38 -14.25
CA VAL A 681 22.00 38.24 -13.50
C VAL A 681 22.24 37.87 -12.03
N THR A 682 23.28 37.08 -11.73
CA THR A 682 23.53 36.54 -10.39
C THR A 682 24.55 37.35 -9.57
N ARG A 683 25.37 38.20 -10.22
CA ARG A 683 26.49 38.95 -9.62
C ARG A 683 26.08 39.73 -8.37
N GLN A 684 25.09 40.61 -8.46
CA GLN A 684 24.67 41.44 -7.34
C GLN A 684 24.22 40.61 -6.12
N ALA A 685 23.50 39.50 -6.35
CA ALA A 685 23.02 38.63 -5.28
C ALA A 685 24.18 37.87 -4.61
N LEU A 686 25.15 37.39 -5.39
CA LEU A 686 26.36 36.72 -4.90
C LEU A 686 27.29 37.69 -4.16
N GLU A 687 27.50 38.89 -4.69
CA GLU A 687 28.29 39.95 -4.04
C GLU A 687 27.63 40.44 -2.75
N SER A 688 26.30 40.53 -2.70
CA SER A 688 25.54 40.82 -1.47
C SER A 688 25.68 39.69 -0.43
N ALA A 689 25.79 38.44 -0.89
CA ALA A 689 26.09 37.30 -0.01
C ALA A 689 27.56 37.30 0.45
N GLN A 690 28.49 37.83 -0.34
CA GLN A 690 29.94 37.90 -0.08
C GLN A 690 30.33 39.10 0.80
N SER A 691 29.71 40.27 0.63
CA SER A 691 30.04 41.57 1.25
C SER A 691 29.67 41.71 2.72
N ASN A 692 29.41 40.59 3.42
CA ASN A 692 29.19 40.58 4.87
C ASN A 692 30.21 39.64 5.55
N PRO A 693 31.53 39.91 5.50
CA PRO A 693 32.57 38.88 5.62
C PRO A 693 33.38 38.95 6.93
N GLU A 694 32.81 39.36 8.07
CA GLU A 694 33.61 39.55 9.30
C GLU A 694 33.32 38.57 10.45
N SER A 695 34.42 37.93 10.88
CA SER A 695 34.67 37.24 12.16
C SER A 695 33.96 35.90 12.41
N LEU A 696 34.51 34.81 11.86
CA LEU A 696 34.63 33.51 12.56
C LEU A 696 35.51 32.45 11.84
N VAL A 697 35.95 32.73 10.61
CA VAL A 697 36.33 31.69 9.64
C VAL A 697 37.81 31.24 9.71
N LEU A 698 38.68 31.93 10.44
CA LEU A 698 40.13 31.79 10.25
C LEU A 698 40.85 30.65 11.01
N ASN A 699 40.23 29.88 11.93
CA ASN A 699 40.99 28.89 12.73
C ASN A 699 40.65 27.39 12.54
N TYR A 700 39.46 27.03 12.04
CA TYR A 700 39.09 25.59 11.88
C TYR A 700 39.44 24.98 10.53
N ASN A 701 39.66 25.79 9.49
CA ASN A 701 40.16 25.30 8.20
C ASN A 701 41.61 24.80 8.35
N ALA A 702 42.43 25.53 9.11
CA ALA A 702 43.80 25.12 9.42
C ALA A 702 43.84 23.79 10.22
N LEU A 703 42.91 23.60 11.16
CA LEU A 703 42.78 22.34 11.89
C LEU A 703 42.37 21.17 10.98
N ALA A 704 41.34 21.35 10.15
CA ALA A 704 40.88 20.31 9.23
C ALA A 704 41.98 19.92 8.22
N GLU A 705 42.74 20.90 7.73
CA GLU A 705 43.85 20.64 6.81
C GLU A 705 45.03 19.96 7.51
N ALA A 706 45.34 20.35 8.75
CA ALA A 706 46.34 19.66 9.56
C ALA A 706 45.95 18.21 9.84
N LEU A 707 44.68 17.93 10.14
CA LEU A 707 44.17 16.58 10.33
C LEU A 707 44.33 15.73 9.07
N ARG A 708 43.91 16.24 7.90
CA ARG A 708 44.10 15.52 6.63
C ARG A 708 45.58 15.28 6.31
N THR A 709 46.43 16.28 6.54
CA THR A 709 47.87 16.18 6.33
C THR A 709 48.50 15.11 7.23
N ILE A 710 48.08 15.03 8.49
CA ILE A 710 48.54 14.01 9.43
C ILE A 710 47.96 12.63 9.08
N ASP A 711 46.71 12.57 8.63
CA ASP A 711 46.04 11.31 8.25
C ASP A 711 46.73 10.63 7.06
N ALA A 712 47.21 11.44 6.10
CA ALA A 712 47.94 10.96 4.93
C ALA A 712 49.32 10.35 5.25
N ARG A 713 49.85 10.54 6.46
CA ARG A 713 51.17 10.05 6.87
C ARG A 713 51.13 8.60 7.32
N SER A 714 51.86 7.72 6.65
CA SER A 714 51.96 6.30 7.00
C SER A 714 52.78 6.04 8.28
N ASP A 715 53.69 6.95 8.64
CA ASP A 715 54.53 6.86 9.85
C ASP A 715 53.79 7.26 11.13
N VAL A 716 52.54 7.72 11.02
CA VAL A 716 51.71 8.12 12.16
C VAL A 716 50.64 7.05 12.43
N VAL A 717 50.55 6.63 13.70
CA VAL A 717 49.52 5.69 14.20
C VAL A 717 48.49 6.40 15.07
N ILE A 718 48.93 7.41 15.85
CA ILE A 718 48.10 8.20 16.76
C ILE A 718 48.25 9.68 16.47
N THR A 719 47.13 10.41 16.45
CA THR A 719 47.08 11.88 16.38
C THR A 719 46.55 12.42 17.70
N ILE A 720 47.37 13.22 18.41
CA ILE A 720 47.00 13.85 19.68
C ILE A 720 46.66 15.32 19.42
N LEU A 721 45.46 15.75 19.79
CA LEU A 721 45.03 17.14 19.74
C LEU A 721 45.01 17.74 21.15
N GLN A 722 45.72 18.86 21.33
CA GLN A 722 45.79 19.62 22.59
C GLN A 722 45.78 21.12 22.30
N ASP A 723 45.20 21.92 23.20
CA ASP A 723 45.27 23.38 23.14
C ASP A 723 46.61 23.90 23.69
N SER A 724 47.25 24.83 22.97
CA SER A 724 48.61 25.31 23.25
C SER A 724 48.69 26.44 24.28
N ALA A 725 47.57 27.05 24.69
CA ALA A 725 47.56 28.31 25.46
C ALA A 725 47.09 28.19 26.92
N GLY A 726 47.09 26.99 27.52
CA GLY A 726 46.77 26.80 28.95
C GLY A 726 45.43 27.39 29.41
N GLY A 727 44.48 27.61 28.48
CA GLY A 727 43.37 28.52 28.75
C GLY A 727 42.17 28.30 27.82
N LYS A 728 41.32 27.35 28.21
CA LYS A 728 40.01 27.03 27.63
C LYS A 728 40.08 26.58 26.16
N PHE A 729 39.82 25.29 25.91
CA PHE A 729 39.58 24.71 24.59
C PHE A 729 38.28 25.33 24.01
N ASN A 730 38.40 26.52 23.42
CA ASN A 730 37.27 27.42 23.22
C ASN A 730 37.32 28.08 21.85
N SER A 731 36.23 27.96 21.09
CA SER A 731 35.89 28.98 20.10
C SER A 731 35.44 30.21 20.88
N LYS A 732 36.27 31.25 21.02
CA LYS A 732 35.73 32.57 21.41
C LYS A 732 34.82 33.03 20.27
N LEU A 733 33.54 32.66 20.35
CA LEU A 733 32.50 33.22 19.51
C LEU A 733 32.37 34.69 19.95
N ASP A 734 32.83 35.63 19.13
CA ASP A 734 32.56 37.04 19.40
C ASP A 734 31.06 37.27 19.16
N TRP A 735 30.27 37.09 20.21
CA TRP A 735 28.81 37.14 20.13
C TRP A 735 28.29 38.53 19.74
N ARG A 736 29.10 39.60 19.91
CA ARG A 736 28.78 40.94 19.40
C ARG A 736 28.79 40.99 17.88
N ALA A 737 29.66 40.19 17.24
CA ALA A 737 29.61 39.95 15.80
C ALA A 737 28.41 39.07 15.43
N ALA A 738 28.10 38.02 16.21
CA ALA A 738 26.99 37.11 15.94
C ALA A 738 25.58 37.72 16.01
N ALA A 739 25.40 38.75 16.85
CA ALA A 739 24.17 39.53 16.95
C ALA A 739 23.97 40.48 15.74
N ARG A 740 25.05 40.83 15.02
CA ARG A 740 25.04 41.71 13.84
C ARG A 740 24.95 40.95 12.50
N MET A 741 25.09 39.62 12.53
CA MET A 741 25.01 38.77 11.33
C MET A 741 23.61 38.69 10.72
N SER A 742 23.53 38.63 9.39
CA SER A 742 22.29 38.29 8.68
C SER A 742 21.93 36.80 8.89
N LYS A 743 20.65 36.45 8.72
CA LYS A 743 20.16 35.06 8.86
C LYS A 743 20.93 34.09 7.94
N LEU A 744 21.22 34.51 6.72
CA LEU A 744 21.99 33.78 5.71
C LEU A 744 23.45 33.51 6.12
N HIS A 745 24.09 34.47 6.78
CA HIS A 745 25.47 34.32 7.21
C HIS A 745 25.62 33.32 8.38
N ARG A 746 24.62 33.25 9.26
CA ARG A 746 24.55 32.24 10.33
C ARG A 746 24.38 30.82 9.78
N GLU A 747 23.62 30.65 8.69
CA GLU A 747 23.36 29.35 8.07
C GLU A 747 24.55 28.84 7.24
N ILE A 748 25.24 29.71 6.49
CA ILE A 748 26.47 29.36 5.75
C ILE A 748 27.60 28.96 6.71
N GLN A 749 27.72 29.60 7.88
CA GLN A 749 28.73 29.22 8.87
C GLN A 749 28.48 27.84 9.50
N VAL A 750 27.22 27.42 9.66
CA VAL A 750 26.84 26.06 10.11
C VAL A 750 27.07 25.02 8.99
N LEU A 751 26.84 25.39 7.73
CA LEU A 751 27.11 24.49 6.60
C LEU A 751 28.62 24.31 6.34
N LEU A 752 29.44 25.34 6.56
CA LEU A 752 30.90 25.27 6.51
C LEU A 752 31.51 24.39 7.62
N LEU A 753 30.72 23.93 8.59
CA LEU A 753 31.15 22.95 9.58
C LEU A 753 31.09 21.51 9.08
N LEU A 754 30.26 21.21 8.06
CA LEU A 754 30.11 19.86 7.49
C LEU A 754 31.43 19.31 6.95
N GLY A 755 32.15 20.08 6.13
CA GLY A 755 33.45 19.66 5.58
C GLY A 755 34.58 19.58 6.62
N ARG A 756 34.35 20.09 7.84
CA ARG A 756 35.33 20.18 8.93
C ARG A 756 35.16 19.02 9.93
N THR A 757 33.93 18.63 10.27
CA THR A 757 33.66 17.42 11.06
C THR A 757 34.00 16.14 10.29
N THR A 758 33.89 16.14 8.96
CA THR A 758 34.37 15.02 8.12
C THR A 758 35.81 14.66 8.43
N SER A 759 36.71 15.64 8.52
CA SER A 759 38.13 15.37 8.85
C SER A 759 38.35 14.74 10.23
N LEU A 760 37.39 14.84 11.15
CA LEU A 760 37.45 14.20 12.46
C LEU A 760 36.89 12.76 12.41
N TYR A 761 35.67 12.57 11.88
CA TYR A 761 35.04 11.24 11.91
C TYR A 761 35.52 10.28 10.82
N THR A 762 36.16 10.79 9.75
CA THR A 762 36.83 9.94 8.73
C THR A 762 38.32 9.75 9.01
N HIS A 763 38.87 10.32 10.09
CA HIS A 763 40.29 10.23 10.41
C HIS A 763 40.70 8.78 10.64
N SER A 764 41.63 8.27 9.82
CA SER A 764 42.03 6.86 9.84
C SER A 764 42.92 6.50 11.03
N LYS A 765 43.70 7.46 11.57
CA LYS A 765 44.59 7.25 12.73
C LYS A 765 43.83 7.27 14.04
N ILE A 766 44.35 6.64 15.10
CA ILE A 766 43.75 6.75 16.44
C ILE A 766 43.79 8.22 16.87
N LEU A 767 42.62 8.81 17.12
CA LEU A 767 42.47 10.23 17.40
C LEU A 767 42.25 10.44 18.90
N VAL A 768 43.13 11.21 19.54
CA VAL A 768 43.16 11.43 20.99
C VAL A 768 43.00 12.91 21.33
N ALA A 769 42.05 13.23 22.22
CA ALA A 769 41.91 14.58 22.78
C ALA A 769 42.63 14.65 24.13
N ALA A 770 43.54 15.61 24.28
CA ALA A 770 44.20 15.93 25.54
C ALA A 770 43.66 17.27 26.06
N LEU A 771 42.78 17.20 27.07
CA LEU A 771 42.05 18.35 27.61
C LEU A 771 42.78 18.94 28.83
N ASN A 772 43.50 20.03 28.60
CA ASN A 772 44.26 20.78 29.60
C ASN A 772 43.47 21.92 30.28
N GLY A 773 42.14 21.90 30.16
CA GLY A 773 41.26 22.91 30.74
C GLY A 773 39.81 22.82 30.23
N PRO A 774 38.98 23.83 30.51
CA PRO A 774 37.56 23.84 30.13
C PRO A 774 37.33 23.75 28.63
N VAL A 775 36.33 22.97 28.20
CA VAL A 775 35.94 22.82 26.79
C VAL A 775 34.52 23.33 26.61
N MET A 776 34.33 24.25 25.65
CA MET A 776 33.07 24.96 25.47
C MET A 776 32.70 25.18 24.01
N GLY A 777 31.40 25.38 23.76
CA GLY A 777 30.86 25.67 22.44
C GLY A 777 31.04 24.49 21.47
N ILE A 778 31.24 24.81 20.19
CA ILE A 778 31.31 23.80 19.12
C ILE A 778 32.45 22.79 19.32
N ALA A 779 33.52 23.19 20.00
CA ALA A 779 34.65 22.33 20.31
C ALA A 779 34.27 21.17 21.26
N SER A 780 33.20 21.31 22.06
CA SER A 780 32.67 20.21 22.88
C SER A 780 31.97 19.13 22.04
N ALA A 781 31.40 19.51 20.90
CA ALA A 781 30.75 18.56 20.00
C ALA A 781 31.77 17.69 19.25
N PHE A 782 32.94 18.25 18.93
CA PHE A 782 34.02 17.52 18.27
C PHE A 782 34.56 16.36 19.11
N LEU A 783 34.46 16.42 20.45
CA LEU A 783 34.89 15.34 21.34
C LEU A 783 34.19 14.01 21.05
N GLY A 784 32.96 14.03 20.53
CA GLY A 784 32.24 12.81 20.14
C GLY A 784 32.85 12.06 18.95
N HIS A 785 33.88 12.62 18.30
CA HIS A 785 34.60 11.98 17.19
C HIS A 785 35.98 11.44 17.58
N PHE A 786 36.41 11.63 18.84
CA PHE A 786 37.70 11.13 19.32
C PHE A 786 37.59 9.69 19.80
N ASP A 787 38.64 8.90 19.55
CA ASP A 787 38.72 7.51 20.03
C ASP A 787 39.06 7.46 21.53
N PHE A 788 39.90 8.39 22.01
CA PHE A 788 40.24 8.55 23.43
C PHE A 788 40.22 10.01 23.87
N ILE A 789 39.81 10.25 25.12
CA ILE A 789 39.80 11.58 25.74
C ILE A 789 40.53 11.51 27.08
N TYR A 790 41.66 12.19 27.20
CA TYR A 790 42.41 12.37 28.43
C TYR A 790 42.26 13.79 28.93
N CYS A 791 42.22 13.99 30.24
CA CYS A 791 42.00 15.33 30.80
C CYS A 791 42.79 15.58 32.08
N MET A 792 43.03 16.86 32.37
CA MET A 792 43.48 17.33 33.68
C MET A 792 42.28 17.61 34.60
N PRO A 793 42.46 17.65 35.94
CA PRO A 793 41.36 17.82 36.89
C PRO A 793 40.60 19.14 36.71
N ASN A 794 41.26 20.16 36.15
CA ASN A 794 40.68 21.45 35.83
C ASN A 794 39.77 21.46 34.58
N ALA A 795 39.66 20.35 33.84
CA ALA A 795 38.86 20.25 32.63
C ALA A 795 37.38 19.99 32.94
N TRP A 796 36.50 20.76 32.29
CA TRP A 796 35.06 20.58 32.37
C TRP A 796 34.39 20.84 31.02
N LEU A 797 33.23 20.21 30.81
CA LEU A 797 32.39 20.35 29.62
C LEU A 797 31.09 21.09 29.95
N SER A 798 30.63 21.95 29.05
CA SER A 798 29.31 22.59 29.14
C SER A 798 28.36 22.05 28.09
N VAL A 799 27.69 20.95 28.41
CA VAL A 799 26.64 20.29 27.60
C VAL A 799 25.50 19.82 28.51
N PRO A 800 24.24 19.73 28.05
CA PRO A 800 23.73 20.11 26.72
C PRO A 800 23.58 21.63 26.56
N PHE A 801 23.62 22.13 25.33
CA PHE A 801 23.53 23.57 25.02
C PHE A 801 22.10 24.14 24.95
N ALA A 802 21.10 23.40 25.43
CA ALA A 802 19.71 23.84 25.43
C ALA A 802 19.52 25.20 26.14
N PHE A 803 20.34 25.50 27.16
CA PHE A 803 20.30 26.80 27.86
C PHE A 803 20.78 27.98 26.99
N LEU A 804 21.63 27.72 26.00
CA LEU A 804 22.04 28.68 24.96
C LEU A 804 21.02 28.74 23.83
N GLY A 805 19.95 27.96 23.89
CA GLY A 805 18.97 27.84 22.82
C GLY A 805 19.53 27.19 21.56
N THR A 806 20.66 26.48 21.64
CA THR A 806 21.27 25.74 20.52
C THR A 806 21.12 24.24 20.73
N GLU A 807 21.04 23.51 19.63
CA GLU A 807 21.04 22.05 19.62
C GLU A 807 22.41 21.55 19.13
N PHE A 808 23.07 20.73 19.94
CA PHE A 808 24.16 19.86 19.48
C PHE A 808 23.87 18.47 20.02
N VAL A 809 23.80 17.51 19.12
CA VAL A 809 23.77 16.09 19.45
C VAL A 809 25.18 15.59 19.18
N THR A 810 25.96 15.33 20.22
CA THR A 810 27.09 14.40 20.08
C THR A 810 26.50 13.02 19.87
N GLN A 811 27.07 12.16 19.00
CA GLN A 811 26.60 10.79 18.71
C GLN A 811 25.77 10.17 19.86
N LYS A 812 24.62 9.54 19.55
CA LYS A 812 23.62 8.99 20.51
C LYS A 812 24.21 8.35 21.77
N ASP A 813 25.36 7.70 21.68
CA ASP A 813 26.04 7.04 22.80
C ASP A 813 26.71 8.01 23.80
N LEU A 814 27.19 9.17 23.37
CA LEU A 814 27.77 10.21 24.25
C LEU A 814 26.68 10.96 25.04
N ILE A 815 25.49 11.14 24.46
CA ILE A 815 24.36 11.79 25.13
C ILE A 815 23.80 10.93 26.26
N VAL A 816 23.80 9.59 26.11
CA VAL A 816 23.38 8.68 27.18
C VAL A 816 24.36 8.76 28.36
N VAL A 817 25.66 8.87 28.12
CA VAL A 817 26.67 9.04 29.17
C VAL A 817 26.59 10.42 29.85
N LEU A 818 26.33 11.48 29.08
CA LEU A 818 26.26 12.87 29.59
C LEU A 818 24.91 13.21 30.24
N LYS A 819 23.81 12.54 29.89
CA LYS A 819 22.52 12.68 30.58
C LYS A 819 22.56 12.17 32.03
N VAL A 820 23.53 11.34 32.38
CA VAL A 820 23.67 10.80 33.75
C VAL A 820 24.41 11.79 34.68
N HIS A 821 25.15 12.78 34.17
CA HIS A 821 25.99 13.65 35.03
C HIS A 821 25.88 15.13 34.68
N THR A 822 24.87 15.79 35.23
CA THR A 822 24.99 17.22 35.59
C THR A 822 25.83 17.32 36.87
N GLY A 823 27.14 17.06 36.76
CA GLY A 823 28.07 17.08 37.89
C GLY A 823 29.46 16.59 37.52
N LEU A 824 30.43 17.51 37.51
CA LEU A 824 31.87 17.31 37.67
C LEU A 824 32.50 16.05 37.02
N ILE A 825 33.25 16.25 35.93
CA ILE A 825 34.25 15.27 35.43
C ILE A 825 35.29 14.91 36.52
N ALA A 826 35.42 15.73 37.57
CA ALA A 826 36.34 15.52 38.69
C ALA A 826 35.76 14.75 39.90
N GLU A 827 34.46 14.47 40.00
CA GLU A 827 33.89 13.74 41.17
C GLU A 827 33.53 12.26 40.89
N ALA A 828 33.57 11.80 39.65
CA ALA A 828 33.08 10.46 39.27
C ALA A 828 34.13 9.34 39.40
N GLY A 829 34.97 9.38 40.44
CA GLY A 829 35.96 8.32 40.70
C GLY A 829 35.37 6.97 41.12
N SER A 830 34.07 6.89 41.46
CA SER A 830 33.56 5.70 42.16
C SER A 830 32.12 5.24 41.82
N SER A 831 31.44 5.73 40.77
CA SER A 831 30.07 5.27 40.50
C SER A 831 29.62 5.32 39.02
N ILE A 832 30.36 4.65 38.13
CA ILE A 832 29.90 4.45 36.74
C ILE A 832 29.37 3.01 36.57
N PRO A 833 28.12 2.79 36.12
CA PRO A 833 27.59 1.46 35.80
C PRO A 833 28.43 0.74 34.73
N GLU A 834 28.61 -0.58 34.87
CA GLU A 834 29.51 -1.37 34.02
C GLU A 834 29.25 -1.30 32.51
N THR A 835 28.01 -0.98 32.10
CA THR A 835 27.60 -0.85 30.70
C THR A 835 28.07 0.45 30.04
N SER A 836 28.61 1.42 30.80
CA SER A 836 29.09 2.72 30.30
C SER A 836 30.61 2.80 30.07
N LYS A 837 31.36 1.69 30.26
CA LYS A 837 32.85 1.63 30.20
C LYS A 837 33.48 1.78 28.79
N ARG A 838 32.77 2.31 27.79
CA ARG A 838 33.29 2.36 26.40
C ARG A 838 34.10 3.62 26.06
N ILE A 839 34.09 4.65 26.92
CA ILE A 839 35.04 5.77 26.87
C ILE A 839 36.08 5.54 27.96
N ARG A 840 37.28 5.09 27.59
CA ARG A 840 38.41 5.02 28.53
C ARG A 840 38.97 6.43 28.72
N SER A 841 38.37 7.22 29.61
CA SER A 841 38.92 8.51 30.03
C SER A 841 39.77 8.34 31.29
N GLN A 842 41.06 8.61 31.19
CA GLN A 842 41.96 8.74 32.34
C GLN A 842 42.12 10.23 32.70
N ILE A 843 42.02 10.55 33.98
CA ILE A 843 42.32 11.88 34.53
C ILE A 843 43.79 11.86 34.96
N PHE A 844 44.61 12.73 34.36
CA PHE A 844 46.00 12.91 34.75
C PHE A 844 46.10 13.87 35.95
N PRO A 845 47.17 13.82 36.76
CA PRO A 845 47.42 14.84 37.77
C PRO A 845 47.53 16.25 37.14
N GLU A 846 47.17 17.28 37.89
CA GLU A 846 47.35 18.67 37.47
C GLU A 846 48.84 18.94 37.20
N GLN A 847 49.16 19.44 36.02
CA GLN A 847 50.53 19.68 35.56
C GLN A 847 50.54 20.78 34.49
N SER A 848 51.73 21.25 34.09
CA SER A 848 51.81 22.24 33.01
C SER A 848 51.34 21.65 31.66
N CYS A 849 50.87 22.51 30.77
CA CYS A 849 50.40 22.13 29.42
C CYS A 849 51.41 21.24 28.67
N ASP A 850 52.69 21.63 28.67
CA ASP A 850 53.75 20.86 27.99
C ASP A 850 54.00 19.51 28.68
N SER A 851 54.02 19.49 30.02
CA SER A 851 54.18 18.25 30.79
C SER A 851 53.00 17.29 30.59
N PHE A 852 51.80 17.83 30.44
CA PHE A 852 50.60 17.03 30.15
C PHE A 852 50.68 16.37 28.78
N HIS A 853 51.10 17.11 27.74
CA HIS A 853 51.28 16.55 26.41
C HIS A 853 52.30 15.41 26.40
N VAL A 854 53.43 15.60 27.08
CA VAL A 854 54.48 14.58 27.25
C VAL A 854 53.96 13.37 28.02
N SER A 855 53.20 13.59 29.09
CA SER A 855 52.63 12.51 29.91
C SER A 855 51.61 11.67 29.14
N VAL A 856 50.71 12.31 28.39
CA VAL A 856 49.73 11.62 27.53
C VAL A 856 50.45 10.83 26.44
N ARG A 857 51.46 11.44 25.80
CA ARG A 857 52.27 10.76 24.77
C ARG A 857 52.97 9.53 25.33
N LYS A 858 53.63 9.64 26.49
CA LYS A 858 54.32 8.52 27.15
C LYS A 858 53.33 7.42 27.51
N HIS A 859 52.21 7.77 28.13
CA HIS A 859 51.16 6.81 28.47
C HIS A 859 50.68 6.02 27.24
N LEU A 860 50.44 6.71 26.11
CA LEU A 860 50.04 6.06 24.87
C LEU A 860 51.15 5.17 24.29
N GLN A 861 52.42 5.57 24.39
CA GLN A 861 53.55 4.74 23.97
C GLN A 861 53.65 3.46 24.79
N ASP A 862 53.50 3.56 26.11
CA ASP A 862 53.49 2.40 27.02
C ASP A 862 52.30 1.47 26.72
N GLN A 863 51.13 2.01 26.38
CA GLN A 863 49.94 1.22 25.99
C GLN A 863 50.06 0.56 24.61
N LEU A 864 50.88 1.12 23.71
CA LEU A 864 51.14 0.56 22.39
C LEU A 864 52.25 -0.49 22.39
N GLU A 865 53.00 -0.64 23.49
CA GLU A 865 54.12 -1.56 23.57
C GLU A 865 53.64 -3.01 23.33
N GLY A 866 54.24 -3.67 22.33
CA GLY A 866 53.89 -5.04 21.93
C GLY A 866 52.67 -5.17 21.01
N LEU A 867 52.02 -4.07 20.60
CA LEU A 867 50.88 -4.09 19.68
C LEU A 867 51.29 -3.82 18.22
N ASP A 868 50.68 -4.55 17.29
CA ASP A 868 50.86 -4.32 15.84
C ASP A 868 50.02 -3.12 15.37
N SER A 869 50.69 -2.14 14.77
CA SER A 869 50.07 -0.88 14.35
C SER A 869 49.09 -1.04 13.20
N ALA A 870 49.33 -1.98 12.27
CA ALA A 870 48.43 -2.24 11.15
C ALA A 870 47.14 -2.91 11.63
N ALA A 871 47.25 -3.87 12.55
CA ALA A 871 46.11 -4.52 13.19
C ALA A 871 45.25 -3.51 13.97
N LEU A 872 45.88 -2.60 14.72
CA LEU A 872 45.16 -1.54 15.45
C LEU A 872 44.34 -0.63 14.54
N LEU A 873 44.92 -0.17 13.43
CA LEU A 873 44.21 0.66 12.46
C LEU A 873 43.10 -0.12 11.74
N LYS A 874 43.32 -1.41 11.45
CA LYS A 874 42.28 -2.28 10.85
C LYS A 874 41.11 -2.53 11.80
N ILE A 875 41.38 -2.70 13.09
CA ILE A 875 40.33 -2.81 14.13
C ILE A 875 39.50 -1.53 14.16
N LYS A 876 40.14 -0.35 14.15
CA LYS A 876 39.43 0.93 14.07
C LYS A 876 38.55 1.00 12.83
N GLU A 877 39.07 0.66 11.66
CA GLU A 877 38.31 0.66 10.39
C GLU A 877 37.04 -0.19 10.49
N LEU A 878 37.14 -1.42 11.01
CA LEU A 878 35.99 -2.33 11.17
C LEU A 878 34.95 -1.80 12.17
N ILE A 879 35.39 -1.19 13.28
CA ILE A 879 34.48 -0.53 14.23
C ILE A 879 33.75 0.63 13.54
N GLN A 880 34.49 1.46 12.79
CA GLN A 880 33.92 2.59 12.08
C GLN A 880 32.94 2.16 10.98
N PHE A 881 33.21 1.02 10.30
CA PHE A 881 32.33 0.39 9.32
C PHE A 881 30.99 -0.03 9.95
N GLY A 882 31.02 -0.81 11.03
CA GLY A 882 29.78 -1.26 11.70
C GLY A 882 28.93 -0.13 12.27
N ILE A 883 29.56 0.95 12.76
CA ILE A 883 28.82 2.16 13.18
C ILE A 883 28.11 2.80 11.97
N ASN A 884 28.78 2.85 10.80
CA ASN A 884 28.23 3.44 9.59
C ASN A 884 27.10 2.62 8.96
N GLU A 885 27.13 1.29 9.04
CA GLU A 885 26.04 0.42 8.56
C GLU A 885 24.72 0.68 9.31
N LYS A 886 24.79 0.89 10.63
CA LYS A 886 23.60 1.12 11.47
C LYS A 886 23.05 2.54 11.32
N ASN A 887 23.93 3.54 11.17
CA ASN A 887 23.59 4.92 10.86
C ASN A 887 24.75 5.59 10.12
N SER A 888 24.50 6.07 8.90
CA SER A 888 25.49 6.84 8.16
C SER A 888 25.95 8.07 8.97
N LYS A 889 27.25 8.20 9.20
CA LYS A 889 27.87 9.38 9.83
C LYS A 889 27.67 10.63 9.00
N ASP A 890 27.73 10.53 7.67
CA ASP A 890 27.43 11.63 6.77
C ASP A 890 25.98 12.07 6.93
N GLY A 891 25.04 11.11 6.92
CA GLY A 891 23.62 11.40 7.13
C GLY A 891 23.33 11.99 8.51
N THR A 892 24.07 11.56 9.54
CA THR A 892 23.91 12.07 10.92
C THR A 892 24.48 13.48 11.06
N ASN A 893 25.71 13.71 10.61
CA ASN A 893 26.37 15.03 10.57
C ASN A 893 25.54 16.04 9.76
N LEU A 894 24.95 15.60 8.64
CA LEU A 894 24.08 16.41 7.80
C LEU A 894 22.79 16.81 8.53
N ARG A 895 22.08 15.85 9.13
CA ARG A 895 20.85 16.11 9.91
C ARG A 895 21.11 17.03 11.10
N GLU A 896 22.19 16.82 11.84
CA GLU A 896 22.57 17.63 13.01
C GLU A 896 22.96 19.06 12.61
N SER A 897 23.75 19.22 11.55
CA SER A 897 24.10 20.54 11.02
C SER A 897 22.87 21.30 10.53
N TYR A 898 21.89 20.62 9.91
CA TYR A 898 20.65 21.26 9.48
C TYR A 898 19.73 21.65 10.64
N ALA A 899 19.54 20.77 11.63
CA ALA A 899 18.77 21.10 12.84
C ALA A 899 19.37 22.31 13.56
N GLN A 900 20.70 22.34 13.67
CA GLN A 900 21.44 23.45 14.24
C GLN A 900 21.27 24.75 13.44
N ALA A 901 21.40 24.71 12.12
CA ALA A 901 21.17 25.87 11.27
C ALA A 901 19.75 26.42 11.46
N GLY A 902 18.74 25.54 11.51
CA GLY A 902 17.36 25.88 11.82
C GLY A 902 17.22 26.58 13.17
N GLN A 903 17.88 26.07 14.21
CA GLN A 903 17.81 26.64 15.55
C GLN A 903 18.52 28.01 15.65
N PHE A 904 19.67 28.20 15.01
CA PHE A 904 20.33 29.51 14.92
C PHE A 904 19.51 30.53 14.13
N SER A 905 18.70 30.08 13.17
CA SER A 905 17.82 30.93 12.38
C SER A 905 16.69 31.57 13.19
N THR A 906 16.30 30.98 14.34
CA THR A 906 15.26 31.50 15.25
C THR A 906 15.67 32.79 16.00
N GLY A 907 16.97 33.11 16.00
CA GLY A 907 17.54 34.20 16.80
C GLY A 907 17.47 34.00 18.32
N VAL A 908 16.96 32.85 18.80
CA VAL A 908 16.96 32.48 20.23
C VAL A 908 18.39 32.36 20.75
N PRO A 909 19.34 31.71 20.05
CA PRO A 909 20.73 31.68 20.49
C PRO A 909 21.34 33.04 20.74
N ALA A 910 21.21 33.96 19.79
CA ALA A 910 21.74 35.32 19.91
C ALA A 910 21.17 36.07 21.12
N ARG A 911 19.86 35.90 21.40
CA ARG A 911 19.22 36.46 22.60
C ARG A 911 19.77 35.85 23.90
N ARG A 912 19.92 34.52 23.95
CA ARG A 912 20.47 33.82 25.14
C ARG A 912 21.93 34.22 25.41
N PHE A 913 22.76 34.32 24.38
CA PHE A 913 24.14 34.81 24.51
C PHE A 913 24.19 36.27 25.00
N SER A 914 23.26 37.12 24.55
CA SER A 914 23.15 38.51 25.03
C SER A 914 22.77 38.59 26.51
N GLN A 915 21.78 37.79 26.95
CA GLN A 915 21.36 37.71 28.36
C GLN A 915 22.51 37.24 29.27
N ILE A 916 23.28 36.26 28.79
CA ILE A 916 24.49 35.77 29.45
C ILE A 916 25.53 36.89 29.61
N ALA A 917 25.83 37.62 28.54
CA ALA A 917 26.81 38.69 28.57
C ALA A 917 26.40 39.85 29.51
N LYS A 918 25.09 40.09 29.65
CA LYS A 918 24.51 41.05 30.59
C LYS A 918 24.39 40.52 32.02
N LYS A 919 24.80 39.28 32.28
CA LYS A 919 24.64 38.56 33.57
C LYS A 919 23.18 38.41 34.02
N GLU A 920 22.24 38.41 33.08
CA GLU A 920 20.80 38.22 33.32
C GLU A 920 20.46 36.73 33.52
N ILE A 921 21.35 35.82 33.12
CA ILE A 921 21.25 34.37 33.36
C ILE A 921 22.43 33.91 34.22
N LYS A 922 22.16 33.20 35.32
CA LYS A 922 23.21 32.50 36.09
C LYS A 922 23.76 31.33 35.28
N HIS A 923 25.05 31.37 34.96
CA HIS A 923 25.78 30.29 34.29
C HIS A 923 27.18 30.11 34.91
N LYS A 924 27.85 28.99 34.64
CA LYS A 924 29.25 28.72 35.06
C LYS A 924 30.33 29.42 34.20
N LEU A 925 29.91 30.13 33.15
CA LEU A 925 30.78 30.79 32.16
C LEU A 925 31.38 32.12 32.68
#